data_AF-A0AA38XNT9-F1
#
_entry.id   AF-A0AA38XNT9-F1
#
_cell.length_a   1.000
_cell.length_b   1.000
_cell.length_c   1.000
_cell.angle_alpha   90.00
_cell.angle_beta   90.00
_cell.angle_gamma   90.00
#
_symmetry.space_group_name_H-M   'P 1'
#
loop_
_entity.id
_entity.type
_entity.pdbx_description
1 polymer ?
#
loop_
_entity_poly.entity_id
_entity_poly.type
_entity_poly.pdbx_seq_one_letter_code
_entity_poly.pdbx_strand_id
1 'polypeptide(L)'
;MTDFVPFLLLIAIPYLVTGQSIQNLGVSCIASAQQCGPRGGIGDGSHPVLNPQSFITDALIPATPNTTRQLAPGPAPVRLAASPSASTSCPPRRSITIDSANGVQQEMIGFGHAWTDSATSVFNTLDNATLAKVLNDLFGQNGNNMGFMRHTIGSSDLSGEQYTYDDNGPSFNEGEPDLDLSHFSLGPYGTAQADFIARMGSVKGDVFLFGSPWSYPGWTKYNDLFIAPNLNVNGGGSYNVLNNSFNPIYIPQMQQYFEKYVDAFRDRGVQVNGITLMNEPLNYQGGYPCMFLDPVDAASMIAQGLGQAMRDRGVLIMAYDHNTDQPVYPARVIQGTGGEGGFTGAAAWHCYAGPVANYSVMDDFHWAFRNTLQFMTECSNYLPQVGSWNFEVASNFIPPITHGASAAAMWVMATDENYGPHSPYGGCAGCLGSVIVNSSTQYTLTNDYYMVGQFSRFVRRGSVNYRILGNGNEGDARGDNQFYTMAVRNPDSSWAVIFMNNIGSDQDVVISFTGGSDVWQGTIPNATVVTWLLPPQDVGVPAAPFSNGTSGTTSLGTGASAVCPTLTSPSTSSSSSYSSTSTIQPVPNTTHVIASSSTATGAFSFGSGSATETGVFSFGSSSASNTGAFSFGSGSASATGPFSFGSGSASASQKMRGAF
;
A
#
# COMPACT_ATOMS: atom_id res chain seq x y z
N MET A 1 -52.08 -45.72 0.13
CA MET A 1 -50.89 -45.18 0.80
C MET A 1 -50.13 -44.43 -0.27
N THR A 2 -50.23 -43.10 -0.25
CA THR A 2 -49.68 -42.18 -1.24
C THR A 2 -48.59 -41.38 -0.56
N ASP A 3 -47.41 -41.40 -1.19
CA ASP A 3 -46.18 -40.79 -0.72
C ASP A 3 -46.28 -39.26 -0.62
N PHE A 4 -45.86 -38.73 0.52
CA PHE A 4 -45.65 -37.29 0.75
C PHE A 4 -44.17 -36.97 0.57
N VAL A 5 -43.84 -36.24 -0.49
CA VAL A 5 -42.55 -35.57 -0.68
C VAL A 5 -42.66 -34.16 -0.06
N PRO A 6 -41.81 -33.77 0.90
CA PRO A 6 -41.87 -32.41 1.44
C PRO A 6 -41.22 -31.45 0.45
N PHE A 7 -42.03 -30.52 -0.09
CA PHE A 7 -41.55 -29.35 -0.81
C PHE A 7 -40.79 -28.46 0.18
N LEU A 8 -39.48 -28.34 0.01
CA LEU A 8 -38.67 -27.33 0.67
C LEU A 8 -39.00 -25.97 0.04
N LEU A 9 -39.80 -25.18 0.75
CA LEU A 9 -40.11 -23.81 0.35
C LEU A 9 -38.86 -22.95 0.53
N LEU A 10 -38.12 -22.70 -0.54
CA LEU A 10 -37.05 -21.67 -0.59
C LEU A 10 -37.71 -20.30 -0.46
N ILE A 11 -37.86 -19.82 0.77
CA ILE A 11 -38.22 -18.44 1.06
C ILE A 11 -37.02 -17.58 0.66
N ALA A 12 -37.10 -16.96 -0.51
CA ALA A 12 -36.21 -15.87 -0.89
C ALA A 12 -36.53 -14.68 0.03
N ILE A 13 -35.80 -14.57 1.14
CA ILE A 13 -35.78 -13.35 1.95
C ILE A 13 -35.11 -12.28 1.09
N PRO A 14 -35.78 -11.15 0.79
CA PRO A 14 -35.14 -10.03 0.11
C PRO A 14 -34.20 -9.37 1.12
N TYR A 15 -32.95 -9.84 1.15
CA TYR A 15 -31.90 -9.16 1.88
C TYR A 15 -31.54 -7.91 1.08
N LEU A 16 -31.73 -6.74 1.71
CA LEU A 16 -31.12 -5.51 1.22
C LEU A 16 -29.62 -5.77 1.11
N VAL A 17 -29.07 -5.65 -0.10
CA VAL A 17 -27.64 -5.74 -0.35
C VAL A 17 -27.00 -4.49 0.25
N THR A 18 -26.72 -4.52 1.55
CA THR A 18 -25.86 -3.53 2.19
C THR A 18 -24.42 -4.02 2.03
N GLY A 19 -23.58 -3.20 1.41
CA GLY A 19 -22.15 -3.45 1.33
C GLY A 19 -21.52 -3.74 2.69
N GLN A 20 -20.39 -4.46 2.70
CA GLN A 20 -19.59 -4.60 3.92
C GLN A 20 -19.18 -3.21 4.40
N SER A 21 -19.44 -2.89 5.67
CA SER A 21 -19.23 -1.55 6.23
C SER A 21 -17.99 -1.48 7.12
N ILE A 22 -17.36 -0.30 7.11
CA ILE A 22 -16.17 0.04 7.92
C ILE A 22 -16.50 1.01 9.05
N GLN A 23 -17.78 1.34 9.30
CA GLN A 23 -18.21 2.42 10.20
C GLN A 23 -17.68 2.29 11.64
N ASN A 24 -17.32 1.07 12.08
CA ASN A 24 -16.81 0.81 13.42
C ASN A 24 -15.28 0.61 13.47
N LEU A 25 -14.58 0.74 12.35
CA LEU A 25 -13.12 0.62 12.33
C LEU A 25 -12.48 1.93 12.79
N GLY A 26 -11.53 1.81 13.72
CA GLY A 26 -10.78 2.94 14.26
C GLY A 26 -9.86 3.62 13.25
N VAL A 27 -9.25 4.72 13.71
CA VAL A 27 -8.17 5.43 13.00
C VAL A 27 -6.95 5.52 13.91
N SER A 28 -5.76 5.68 13.33
CA SER A 28 -4.48 5.48 14.00
C SER A 28 -4.09 6.59 14.97
N CYS A 29 -4.82 7.70 14.99
CA CYS A 29 -4.51 8.84 15.84
C CYS A 29 -5.42 8.90 17.08
N ILE A 30 -4.80 9.10 18.24
CA ILE A 30 -5.49 9.24 19.53
C ILE A 30 -5.79 10.73 19.78
N ALA A 31 -7.02 11.15 19.51
CA ALA A 31 -7.44 12.55 19.63
C ALA A 31 -7.32 13.14 21.06
N SER A 32 -7.30 12.30 22.10
CA SER A 32 -7.10 12.73 23.49
C SER A 32 -5.64 12.93 23.87
N ALA A 33 -4.69 12.35 23.13
CA ALA A 33 -3.25 12.44 23.38
C ALA A 33 -2.53 13.41 22.42
N GLN A 34 -3.14 13.74 21.28
CA GLN A 34 -2.60 14.64 20.25
C GLN A 34 -3.72 15.34 19.46
N GLN A 35 -3.43 16.51 18.87
CA GLN A 35 -4.27 17.06 17.81
C GLN A 35 -4.09 16.20 16.56
N CYS A 36 -5.06 15.35 16.24
CA CYS A 36 -5.02 14.58 15.00
C CYS A 36 -4.97 15.50 13.77
N GLY A 37 -4.20 15.09 12.78
CA GLY A 37 -4.06 15.81 11.53
C GLY A 37 -5.40 15.94 10.78
N PRO A 38 -5.42 16.76 9.70
CA PRO A 38 -6.56 16.86 8.81
C PRO A 38 -7.07 15.50 8.34
N ARG A 39 -8.38 15.43 8.07
CA ARG A 39 -9.05 14.23 7.54
C ARG A 39 -9.58 14.53 6.14
N GLY A 40 -9.86 13.48 5.38
CA GLY A 40 -10.45 13.62 4.05
C GLY A 40 -9.48 14.16 3.00
N GLY A 41 -10.00 14.82 1.96
CA GLY A 41 -9.34 15.26 0.73
C GLY A 41 -10.35 15.30 -0.41
N ILE A 42 -9.89 15.51 -1.66
CA ILE A 42 -10.78 15.53 -2.82
C ILE A 42 -11.73 14.32 -2.84
N GLY A 43 -13.03 14.58 -3.03
CA GLY A 43 -14.10 13.59 -2.93
C GLY A 43 -14.84 13.58 -1.57
N ASP A 44 -14.53 14.50 -0.65
CA ASP A 44 -15.31 14.68 0.58
C ASP A 44 -16.16 15.97 0.56
N GLY A 45 -17.04 16.14 1.55
CA GLY A 45 -17.95 17.29 1.60
C GLY A 45 -17.27 18.66 1.75
N SER A 46 -16.01 18.70 2.21
CA SER A 46 -15.20 19.93 2.30
C SER A 46 -14.35 20.19 1.05
N HIS A 47 -14.10 19.16 0.25
CA HIS A 47 -13.34 19.20 -1.00
C HIS A 47 -14.12 18.50 -2.13
N PRO A 48 -15.33 19.00 -2.48
CA PRO A 48 -16.20 18.30 -3.41
C PRO A 48 -15.65 18.35 -4.84
N VAL A 49 -15.88 17.27 -5.59
CA VAL A 49 -15.64 17.25 -7.03
C VAL A 49 -16.79 17.96 -7.74
N LEU A 50 -16.52 19.18 -8.21
CA LEU A 50 -17.53 20.01 -8.90
C LEU A 50 -17.45 19.98 -10.42
N ASN A 51 -16.31 19.55 -10.97
CA ASN A 51 -16.07 19.47 -12.41
C ASN A 51 -15.44 18.12 -12.76
N PRO A 52 -15.70 17.58 -13.96
CA PRO A 52 -15.04 16.38 -14.42
C PRO A 52 -13.52 16.63 -14.55
N GLN A 53 -12.73 15.69 -14.06
CA GLN A 53 -11.27 15.76 -14.07
C GLN A 53 -10.67 14.43 -14.51
N SER A 54 -9.46 14.46 -15.05
CA SER A 54 -8.67 13.28 -15.38
C SER A 54 -7.23 13.45 -14.90
N PHE A 55 -6.65 12.38 -14.35
CA PHE A 55 -5.25 12.31 -13.93
C PHE A 55 -4.59 11.08 -14.53
N ILE A 56 -3.40 11.24 -15.11
CA ILE A 56 -2.73 10.20 -15.90
C ILE A 56 -1.34 9.92 -15.32
N THR A 57 -1.03 8.65 -15.13
CA THR A 57 0.32 8.14 -14.83
C THR A 57 0.72 7.15 -15.90
N ASP A 58 1.83 7.41 -16.59
CA ASP A 58 2.40 6.46 -17.54
C ASP A 58 3.07 5.32 -16.77
N ALA A 59 2.90 4.08 -17.25
CA ALA A 59 3.55 2.91 -16.68
C ALA A 59 5.00 2.73 -17.16
N LEU A 60 5.43 3.50 -18.16
CA LEU A 60 6.81 3.46 -18.64
C LEU A 60 7.80 3.84 -17.56
N ILE A 61 8.79 2.97 -17.35
CA ILE A 61 9.99 3.30 -16.59
C ILE A 61 10.98 3.97 -17.53
N PRO A 62 11.09 5.32 -17.50
CA PRO A 62 11.77 6.04 -18.55
C PRO A 62 13.28 5.87 -18.45
N ALA A 63 13.96 5.86 -19.60
CA ALA A 63 15.43 5.93 -19.65
C ALA A 63 15.97 7.33 -19.26
N THR A 64 15.12 8.35 -19.34
CA THR A 64 15.44 9.73 -18.95
C THR A 64 14.29 10.31 -18.13
N PRO A 65 14.52 10.96 -16.98
CA PRO A 65 13.46 11.38 -16.04
C PRO A 65 12.33 12.27 -16.62
N ASN A 66 12.51 12.90 -17.79
CA ASN A 66 11.65 13.98 -18.28
C ASN A 66 10.57 13.57 -19.31
N THR A 67 10.24 12.28 -19.45
CA THR A 67 9.38 11.83 -20.57
C THR A 67 8.05 11.18 -20.17
N THR A 68 7.71 11.14 -18.87
CA THR A 68 6.49 10.47 -18.40
C THR A 68 5.54 11.42 -17.70
N ARG A 69 4.24 11.20 -17.89
CA ARG A 69 3.16 11.79 -17.09
C ARG A 69 3.11 11.05 -15.76
N GLN A 70 3.09 11.78 -14.66
CA GLN A 70 2.95 11.17 -13.35
C GLN A 70 1.96 11.97 -12.51
N LEU A 71 0.76 11.39 -12.32
CA LEU A 71 -0.42 12.09 -11.82
C LEU A 71 -0.69 13.42 -12.54
N ALA A 72 -0.34 13.49 -13.83
CA ALA A 72 -0.49 14.70 -14.61
C ALA A 72 -1.96 14.91 -14.99
N PRO A 73 -2.47 16.16 -15.00
CA PRO A 73 -3.79 16.44 -15.53
C PRO A 73 -3.94 15.95 -16.98
N GLY A 74 -5.01 15.21 -17.24
CA GLY A 74 -5.40 14.72 -18.56
C GLY A 74 -6.63 15.45 -19.11
N PRO A 75 -7.03 15.20 -20.37
CA PRO A 75 -8.30 15.65 -20.90
C PRO A 75 -9.46 15.13 -20.05
N ALA A 76 -10.30 16.03 -19.54
CA ALA A 76 -11.47 15.64 -18.77
C ALA A 76 -12.47 14.85 -19.63
N PRO A 77 -13.15 13.82 -19.07
CA PRO A 77 -14.21 13.13 -19.79
C PRO A 77 -15.38 14.08 -20.05
N VAL A 78 -16.06 13.86 -21.18
CA VAL A 78 -17.19 14.68 -21.63
C VAL A 78 -18.50 13.97 -21.35
N ARG A 79 -19.44 14.67 -20.70
CA ARG A 79 -20.81 14.17 -20.49
C ARG A 79 -21.62 14.32 -21.78
N LEU A 80 -22.28 13.24 -22.20
CA LEU A 80 -23.19 13.19 -23.34
C LEU A 80 -24.58 12.77 -22.87
N ALA A 81 -25.62 13.30 -23.52
CA ALA A 81 -27.01 13.03 -23.16
C ALA A 81 -27.48 11.59 -23.44
N ALA A 82 -26.74 10.86 -24.29
CA ALA A 82 -26.99 9.46 -24.63
C ALA A 82 -25.71 8.81 -25.17
N SER A 83 -25.65 7.48 -25.09
CA SER A 83 -24.60 6.70 -25.76
C SER A 83 -24.54 7.04 -27.25
N PRO A 84 -23.34 7.30 -27.81
CA PRO A 84 -23.20 7.51 -29.24
C PRO A 84 -23.68 6.27 -30.02
N SER A 85 -24.40 6.48 -31.12
CA SER A 85 -24.85 5.39 -31.98
C SER A 85 -23.66 4.55 -32.46
N ALA A 86 -23.75 3.23 -32.34
CA ALA A 86 -22.78 2.32 -32.92
C ALA A 86 -22.88 2.39 -34.45
N SER A 87 -21.78 2.75 -35.11
CA SER A 87 -21.66 2.76 -36.56
C SER A 87 -20.48 1.90 -36.96
N THR A 88 -20.64 1.05 -37.97
CA THR A 88 -19.57 0.19 -38.51
C THR A 88 -18.40 0.97 -39.11
N SER A 89 -18.57 2.28 -39.33
CA SER A 89 -17.52 3.20 -39.77
C SER A 89 -16.71 3.83 -38.64
N CYS A 90 -17.11 3.65 -37.38
CA CYS A 90 -16.44 4.24 -36.24
C CYS A 90 -15.51 3.26 -35.53
N PRO A 91 -14.39 3.74 -34.95
CA PRO A 91 -13.56 2.91 -34.10
C PRO A 91 -14.42 2.26 -33.00
N PRO A 92 -14.19 0.96 -32.69
CA PRO A 92 -14.90 0.29 -31.63
C PRO A 92 -14.63 1.04 -30.31
N ARG A 93 -15.70 1.33 -29.57
CA ARG A 93 -15.61 1.95 -28.24
C ARG A 93 -15.75 0.89 -27.16
N ARG A 94 -14.97 1.00 -26.10
CA ARG A 94 -15.13 0.18 -24.90
C ARG A 94 -16.29 0.72 -24.07
N SER A 95 -17.40 -0.03 -24.07
CA SER A 95 -18.59 0.30 -23.28
C SER A 95 -18.49 -0.32 -21.89
N ILE A 96 -18.50 0.54 -20.87
CA ILE A 96 -18.42 0.17 -19.46
C ILE A 96 -19.69 0.65 -18.78
N THR A 97 -20.32 -0.21 -17.98
CA THR A 97 -21.51 0.16 -17.20
C THR A 97 -21.21 -0.01 -15.73
N ILE A 98 -21.33 1.07 -14.96
CA ILE A 98 -21.29 1.04 -13.50
C ILE A 98 -22.69 0.67 -13.03
N ASP A 99 -22.83 -0.41 -12.27
CA ASP A 99 -24.12 -0.85 -11.76
C ASP A 99 -24.55 -0.04 -10.52
N SER A 100 -24.86 1.24 -10.74
CA SER A 100 -25.27 2.18 -9.69
C SER A 100 -26.56 1.79 -8.96
N ALA A 101 -27.44 1.01 -9.60
CA ALA A 101 -28.73 0.63 -9.03
C ALA A 101 -28.64 -0.57 -8.07
N ASN A 102 -27.85 -1.60 -8.40
CA ASN A 102 -27.82 -2.86 -7.64
C ASN A 102 -26.41 -3.40 -7.35
N GLY A 103 -25.38 -2.67 -7.75
CA GLY A 103 -23.99 -3.11 -7.71
C GLY A 103 -23.19 -2.62 -6.51
N VAL A 104 -23.83 -2.18 -5.42
CA VAL A 104 -23.12 -1.78 -4.19
C VAL A 104 -22.30 -2.96 -3.65
N GLN A 105 -21.01 -2.74 -3.43
CA GLN A 105 -20.09 -3.70 -2.81
C GLN A 105 -19.57 -3.10 -1.48
N GLN A 106 -18.34 -3.41 -1.08
CA GLN A 106 -17.72 -2.98 0.18
C GLN A 106 -17.44 -1.46 0.26
N GLU A 107 -17.43 -0.93 1.49
CA GLU A 107 -16.87 0.38 1.80
C GLU A 107 -15.33 0.34 1.80
N MET A 108 -14.72 1.41 1.32
CA MET A 108 -13.28 1.55 1.13
C MET A 108 -12.64 2.21 2.35
N ILE A 109 -11.55 1.63 2.84
CA ILE A 109 -10.68 2.26 3.86
C ILE A 109 -9.66 3.17 3.19
N GLY A 110 -8.99 2.69 2.14
CA GLY A 110 -7.98 3.44 1.42
C GLY A 110 -6.87 2.56 0.86
N PHE A 111 -5.76 3.22 0.52
CA PHE A 111 -4.58 2.59 -0.07
C PHE A 111 -3.32 3.15 0.57
N GLY A 112 -2.23 2.39 0.54
CA GLY A 112 -0.96 2.86 1.10
C GLY A 112 0.18 1.86 1.00
N HIS A 113 1.04 1.87 2.03
CA HIS A 113 2.26 1.08 2.11
C HIS A 113 2.49 0.53 3.53
N ALA A 114 3.62 -0.13 3.77
CA ALA A 114 4.08 -0.44 5.12
C ALA A 114 5.18 0.50 5.64
N TRP A 115 5.09 0.81 6.93
CA TRP A 115 6.19 1.29 7.73
C TRP A 115 7.12 0.13 8.07
N THR A 116 8.27 0.07 7.40
CA THR A 116 9.35 -0.87 7.69
C THR A 116 10.48 -0.17 8.43
N ASP A 117 11.37 -0.94 9.06
CA ASP A 117 12.58 -0.37 9.66
C ASP A 117 13.48 0.29 8.63
N SER A 118 13.44 -0.19 7.38
CA SER A 118 14.04 0.50 6.25
C SER A 118 13.49 1.92 6.09
N ALA A 119 12.16 2.06 5.99
CA ALA A 119 11.52 3.36 5.80
C ALA A 119 11.79 4.33 6.97
N THR A 120 11.71 3.85 8.22
CA THR A 120 11.98 4.67 9.40
C THR A 120 13.45 5.09 9.48
N SER A 121 14.37 4.16 9.19
CA SER A 121 15.81 4.43 9.22
C SER A 121 16.20 5.48 8.19
N VAL A 122 15.72 5.37 6.95
CA VAL A 122 16.10 6.32 5.89
C VAL A 122 15.45 7.68 6.09
N PHE A 123 14.20 7.74 6.58
CA PHE A 123 13.57 9.02 6.93
C PHE A 123 14.21 9.71 8.13
N ASN A 124 14.77 8.96 9.08
CA ASN A 124 15.54 9.52 10.19
C ASN A 124 16.82 10.24 9.74
N THR A 125 17.30 10.00 8.53
CA THR A 125 18.46 10.71 7.97
C THR A 125 18.11 12.08 7.39
N LEU A 126 16.81 12.35 7.14
CA LEU A 126 16.34 13.60 6.55
C LEU A 126 16.39 14.74 7.57
N ASP A 127 16.71 15.94 7.09
CA ASP A 127 16.51 17.14 7.88
C ASP A 127 15.00 17.41 8.10
N ASN A 128 14.69 18.26 9.08
CA ASN A 128 13.30 18.51 9.48
C ASN A 128 12.42 19.04 8.34
N ALA A 129 12.98 19.86 7.45
CA ALA A 129 12.23 20.45 6.34
C ALA A 129 11.92 19.40 5.27
N THR A 130 12.91 18.57 4.93
CA THR A 130 12.79 17.50 3.93
C THR A 130 11.88 16.40 4.44
N LEU A 131 12.01 16.03 5.71
CA LEU A 131 11.10 15.08 6.34
C LEU A 131 9.65 15.59 6.38
N ALA A 132 9.43 16.86 6.74
CA ALA A 132 8.10 17.45 6.70
C ALA A 132 7.52 17.45 5.28
N LYS A 133 8.36 17.71 4.26
CA LYS A 133 7.91 17.68 2.88
C LYS A 133 7.54 16.27 2.41
N VAL A 134 8.38 15.27 2.63
CA VAL A 134 8.08 13.89 2.17
C VAL A 134 6.85 13.32 2.88
N LEU A 135 6.65 13.61 4.18
CA LEU A 135 5.44 13.21 4.89
C LEU A 135 4.18 13.90 4.32
N ASN A 136 4.27 15.16 3.90
CA ASN A 136 3.17 15.83 3.20
C ASN A 136 2.91 15.26 1.80
N ASP A 137 3.97 14.89 1.06
CA ASP A 137 3.82 14.23 -0.23
C ASP A 137 3.12 12.86 -0.07
N LEU A 138 3.44 12.09 0.97
CA LEU A 138 2.82 10.78 1.22
C LEU A 138 1.41 10.86 1.83
N PHE A 139 1.20 11.72 2.84
CA PHE A 139 -0.01 11.69 3.69
C PHE A 139 -0.83 12.98 3.67
N GLY A 140 -0.29 14.09 3.18
CA GLY A 140 -1.01 15.36 3.15
C GLY A 140 -2.21 15.34 2.19
N GLN A 141 -3.21 16.20 2.43
CA GLN A 141 -4.43 16.29 1.61
C GLN A 141 -4.17 16.61 0.13
N ASN A 142 -3.04 17.29 -0.16
CA ASN A 142 -2.57 17.60 -1.52
C ASN A 142 -1.51 16.61 -2.06
N GLY A 143 -1.03 15.72 -1.20
CA GLY A 143 -0.14 14.61 -1.55
C GLY A 143 -0.93 13.37 -1.94
N ASN A 144 -0.35 12.18 -1.74
CA ASN A 144 -1.01 10.91 -1.96
C ASN A 144 -2.12 10.61 -0.95
N ASN A 145 -2.07 11.23 0.23
CA ASN A 145 -3.15 11.12 1.22
C ASN A 145 -3.47 9.65 1.58
N MET A 146 -2.41 8.84 1.71
CA MET A 146 -2.49 7.40 1.97
C MET A 146 -3.22 7.10 3.28
N GLY A 147 -4.15 6.14 3.25
CA GLY A 147 -5.13 5.91 4.32
C GLY A 147 -5.15 4.51 4.91
N PHE A 148 -4.44 3.55 4.30
CA PHE A 148 -4.33 2.18 4.78
C PHE A 148 -2.86 1.82 4.90
N MET A 149 -2.38 1.68 6.13
CA MET A 149 -0.96 1.53 6.44
C MET A 149 -0.73 0.25 7.24
N ARG A 150 0.35 -0.44 6.89
CA ARG A 150 0.89 -1.58 7.63
C ARG A 150 2.13 -1.14 8.42
N HIS A 151 2.51 -1.87 9.46
CA HIS A 151 3.85 -1.77 10.06
C HIS A 151 4.27 -3.12 10.64
N THR A 152 5.53 -3.19 11.07
CA THR A 152 6.12 -4.43 11.58
C THR A 152 6.09 -4.53 13.10
N ILE A 153 5.67 -5.69 13.62
CA ILE A 153 5.77 -6.00 15.05
C ILE A 153 7.10 -6.72 15.25
N GLY A 154 8.14 -5.97 15.63
CA GLY A 154 9.54 -6.42 15.58
C GLY A 154 10.15 -6.27 14.19
N SER A 155 11.29 -6.92 13.96
CA SER A 155 12.00 -6.83 12.68
C SER A 155 11.37 -7.70 11.59
N SER A 156 11.63 -7.32 10.35
CA SER A 156 11.27 -8.02 9.12
C SER A 156 12.50 -8.27 8.24
N ASP A 157 12.28 -8.75 7.01
CA ASP A 157 13.31 -8.76 5.98
C ASP A 157 13.79 -7.35 5.56
N LEU A 158 12.97 -6.31 5.75
CA LEU A 158 13.35 -4.91 5.54
C LEU A 158 13.80 -4.23 6.83
N SER A 159 14.62 -4.94 7.60
CA SER A 159 15.27 -4.44 8.82
C SER A 159 16.76 -4.76 8.76
N GLY A 160 17.61 -3.74 8.95
CA GLY A 160 19.07 -3.92 8.95
C GLY A 160 19.56 -4.70 10.17
N GLU A 161 18.93 -4.48 11.33
CA GLU A 161 19.12 -5.25 12.57
C GLU A 161 17.90 -6.13 12.82
N GLN A 162 18.13 -7.27 13.46
CA GLN A 162 17.11 -8.29 13.69
C GLN A 162 16.78 -8.37 15.18
N TYR A 163 15.50 -8.31 15.51
CA TYR A 163 15.02 -8.24 16.88
C TYR A 163 13.52 -8.57 16.99
N THR A 164 13.12 -8.99 18.18
CA THR A 164 11.74 -8.93 18.66
C THR A 164 11.63 -7.93 19.80
N TYR A 165 10.41 -7.71 20.30
CA TYR A 165 10.23 -6.89 21.49
C TYR A 165 10.54 -7.64 22.79
N ASP A 166 10.96 -8.91 22.73
CA ASP A 166 11.22 -9.73 23.92
C ASP A 166 12.37 -10.74 23.70
N ASP A 167 13.49 -10.22 23.20
CA ASP A 167 14.74 -10.98 23.06
C ASP A 167 15.49 -11.00 24.40
N ASN A 168 15.09 -11.91 25.29
CA ASN A 168 15.68 -12.07 26.61
C ASN A 168 16.97 -12.91 26.58
N GLY A 169 18.00 -12.45 25.87
CA GLY A 169 19.28 -13.17 25.73
C GLY A 169 20.40 -12.31 25.13
N PRO A 170 21.60 -12.87 24.88
CA PRO A 170 22.72 -12.12 24.31
C PRO A 170 22.50 -11.71 22.84
N SER A 171 21.57 -12.35 22.12
CA SER A 171 21.20 -12.01 20.75
C SER A 171 19.77 -12.46 20.42
N PHE A 172 19.23 -12.00 19.29
CA PHE A 172 17.88 -12.36 18.80
C PHE A 172 17.68 -13.87 18.56
N ASN A 173 18.77 -14.64 18.38
CA ASN A 173 18.74 -16.09 18.15
C ASN A 173 19.17 -16.91 19.38
N GLU A 174 19.48 -16.24 20.49
CA GLU A 174 19.94 -16.85 21.74
C GLU A 174 19.08 -16.37 22.93
N GLY A 175 17.81 -16.00 22.66
CA GLY A 175 16.87 -15.59 23.71
C GLY A 175 16.56 -16.74 24.67
N GLU A 176 16.59 -16.46 25.97
CA GLU A 176 16.10 -17.35 27.02
C GLU A 176 14.60 -17.12 27.26
N PRO A 177 13.82 -18.13 27.66
CA PRO A 177 12.39 -17.96 27.93
C PRO A 177 12.09 -16.85 28.96
N ASP A 178 11.29 -15.87 28.55
CA ASP A 178 10.76 -14.82 29.43
C ASP A 178 9.25 -15.04 29.67
N LEU A 179 8.95 -15.92 30.63
CA LEU A 179 7.58 -16.40 30.83
C LEU A 179 6.60 -15.34 31.37
N ASP A 180 7.11 -14.23 31.91
CA ASP A 180 6.32 -13.09 32.39
C ASP A 180 6.45 -11.82 31.52
N LEU A 181 7.22 -11.91 30.42
CA LEU A 181 7.54 -10.80 29.51
C LEU A 181 8.06 -9.58 30.27
N SER A 182 8.89 -9.80 31.29
CA SER A 182 9.45 -8.72 32.11
C SER A 182 10.48 -7.87 31.36
N HIS A 183 11.08 -8.40 30.29
CA HIS A 183 12.03 -7.71 29.43
C HIS A 183 11.40 -7.10 28.19
N PHE A 184 10.08 -7.23 28.01
CA PHE A 184 9.37 -6.65 26.88
C PHE A 184 9.71 -5.16 26.70
N SER A 185 10.19 -4.80 25.51
CA SER A 185 10.55 -3.44 25.15
C SER A 185 10.47 -3.25 23.65
N LEU A 186 9.95 -2.10 23.20
CA LEU A 186 9.99 -1.75 21.77
C LEU A 186 11.43 -1.58 21.24
N GLY A 187 12.42 -1.47 22.13
CA GLY A 187 13.79 -1.18 21.76
C GLY A 187 13.93 0.15 21.01
N PRO A 188 15.11 0.44 20.43
CA PRO A 188 15.32 1.66 19.65
C PRO A 188 14.52 1.69 18.35
N TYR A 189 14.45 0.57 17.62
CA TYR A 189 13.80 0.50 16.30
C TYR A 189 12.27 0.56 16.39
N GLY A 190 11.65 -0.24 17.27
CA GLY A 190 10.19 -0.17 17.49
C GLY A 190 9.75 1.17 18.08
N THR A 191 10.57 1.78 18.95
CA THR A 191 10.30 3.15 19.44
C THR A 191 10.33 4.16 18.28
N ALA A 192 11.36 4.12 17.44
CA ALA A 192 11.45 5.04 16.29
C ALA A 192 10.29 4.86 15.31
N GLN A 193 9.85 3.61 15.06
CA GLN A 193 8.70 3.32 14.21
C GLN A 193 7.41 3.89 14.79
N ALA A 194 7.14 3.66 16.08
CA ALA A 194 5.96 4.23 16.75
C ALA A 194 5.97 5.77 16.71
N ASP A 195 7.13 6.41 16.94
CA ASP A 195 7.27 7.87 16.89
C ASP A 195 7.01 8.43 15.48
N PHE A 196 7.48 7.76 14.43
CA PHE A 196 7.18 8.15 13.05
C PHE A 196 5.71 8.01 12.69
N ILE A 197 5.08 6.93 13.14
CA ILE A 197 3.65 6.71 12.93
C ILE A 197 2.83 7.79 13.67
N ALA A 198 3.20 8.15 14.90
CA ALA A 198 2.58 9.26 15.63
C ALA A 198 2.74 10.60 14.88
N ARG A 199 3.93 10.85 14.31
CA ARG A 199 4.19 12.03 13.47
C ARG A 199 3.33 12.02 12.20
N MET A 200 3.16 10.87 11.54
CA MET A 200 2.24 10.71 10.42
C MET A 200 0.79 11.05 10.83
N GLY A 201 0.35 10.60 12.02
CA GLY A 201 -0.96 10.92 12.56
C GLY A 201 -1.25 12.42 12.75
N SER A 202 -0.19 13.24 12.84
CA SER A 202 -0.29 14.72 12.86
C SER A 202 -0.46 15.33 11.47
N VAL A 203 -0.08 14.61 10.40
CA VAL A 203 -0.26 15.03 9.00
C VAL A 203 -1.61 14.55 8.45
N LYS A 204 -2.08 13.37 8.89
CA LYS A 204 -3.36 12.78 8.47
C LYS A 204 -4.05 12.04 9.61
N GLY A 205 -5.28 12.44 9.94
CA GLY A 205 -6.00 11.97 11.13
C GLY A 205 -6.99 10.82 10.93
N ASP A 206 -7.06 10.24 9.73
CA ASP A 206 -8.02 9.18 9.33
C ASP A 206 -7.36 7.99 8.64
N VAL A 207 -6.17 7.58 9.13
CA VAL A 207 -5.43 6.40 8.67
C VAL A 207 -5.89 5.16 9.42
N PHE A 208 -6.10 4.04 8.74
CA PHE A 208 -6.18 2.72 9.36
C PHE A 208 -4.79 2.10 9.40
N LEU A 209 -4.29 1.80 10.60
CA LEU A 209 -2.98 1.20 10.83
C LEU A 209 -3.13 -0.22 11.38
N PHE A 210 -2.40 -1.18 10.82
CA PHE A 210 -2.27 -2.51 11.42
C PHE A 210 -0.82 -2.97 11.52
N GLY A 211 -0.56 -3.88 12.45
CA GLY A 211 0.75 -4.51 12.65
C GLY A 211 0.71 -6.01 12.38
N SER A 212 1.82 -6.55 11.90
CA SER A 212 2.03 -7.99 11.69
C SER A 212 3.44 -8.36 12.14
N PRO A 213 3.66 -9.46 12.90
CA PRO A 213 5.02 -9.93 13.19
C PRO A 213 5.52 -10.86 12.07
N TRP A 214 6.81 -10.79 11.74
CA TRP A 214 7.44 -11.74 10.82
C TRP A 214 7.89 -13.00 11.50
N SER A 215 8.10 -12.99 12.80
CA SER A 215 8.32 -14.18 13.61
C SER A 215 8.06 -13.79 15.06
N TYR A 216 7.76 -14.78 15.89
CA TYR A 216 7.77 -14.61 17.34
C TYR A 216 9.20 -14.71 17.90
N PRO A 217 9.45 -14.27 19.15
CA PRO A 217 10.73 -14.44 19.82
C PRO A 217 11.24 -15.88 19.71
N GLY A 218 12.54 -16.06 19.51
CA GLY A 218 13.13 -17.38 19.23
C GLY A 218 12.70 -18.46 20.21
N TRP A 219 12.77 -18.14 21.51
CA TRP A 219 12.40 -19.03 22.62
C TRP A 219 10.93 -19.50 22.64
N THR A 220 10.05 -18.88 21.83
CA THR A 220 8.64 -19.29 21.68
C THR A 220 8.41 -20.31 20.56
N LYS A 221 9.46 -20.66 19.81
CA LYS A 221 9.42 -21.56 18.66
C LYS A 221 10.01 -22.91 19.03
N TYR A 222 9.64 -23.97 18.31
CA TYR A 222 10.17 -25.31 18.60
C TYR A 222 11.68 -25.45 18.42
N ASN A 223 12.30 -24.52 17.70
CA ASN A 223 13.71 -24.53 17.37
C ASN A 223 14.53 -23.50 18.15
N ASP A 224 13.89 -22.72 19.02
CA ASP A 224 14.50 -21.66 19.81
C ASP A 224 15.21 -20.56 18.97
N LEU A 225 14.89 -20.43 17.67
CA LEU A 225 15.53 -19.49 16.76
C LEU A 225 14.54 -18.47 16.21
N PHE A 226 14.82 -17.17 16.36
CA PHE A 226 14.07 -16.12 15.68
C PHE A 226 14.23 -16.23 14.16
N ILE A 227 15.47 -16.34 13.68
CA ILE A 227 15.82 -16.64 12.29
C ILE A 227 16.43 -18.02 12.21
N ALA A 228 15.71 -18.96 11.61
CA ALA A 228 16.26 -20.27 11.29
C ALA A 228 17.31 -20.16 10.16
N PRO A 229 18.41 -20.92 10.19
CA PRO A 229 19.37 -20.98 9.08
C PRO A 229 18.71 -21.40 7.76
N ASN A 230 19.08 -20.73 6.68
CA ASN A 230 18.73 -21.18 5.34
C ASN A 230 19.65 -22.34 4.94
N LEU A 231 19.09 -23.54 4.86
CA LEU A 231 19.85 -24.76 4.56
C LEU A 231 19.77 -25.19 3.08
N ASN A 232 19.56 -24.23 2.16
CA ASN A 232 19.64 -24.37 0.70
C ASN A 232 20.49 -25.57 0.24
N VAL A 233 19.83 -26.69 -0.07
CA VAL A 233 20.48 -27.87 -0.65
C VAL A 233 20.41 -27.77 -2.17
N ASN A 234 21.54 -27.41 -2.79
CA ASN A 234 21.87 -27.59 -4.22
C ASN A 234 20.67 -27.75 -5.19
N GLY A 235 19.87 -26.70 -5.45
CA GLY A 235 18.88 -26.74 -6.53
C GLY A 235 17.50 -26.10 -6.32
N GLY A 236 17.31 -25.19 -5.34
CA GLY A 236 16.16 -24.28 -5.35
C GLY A 236 14.93 -24.68 -4.53
N GLY A 237 15.10 -25.55 -3.52
CA GLY A 237 14.07 -25.78 -2.50
C GLY A 237 14.53 -25.34 -1.11
N SER A 238 13.80 -24.41 -0.49
CA SER A 238 13.87 -24.15 0.95
C SER A 238 13.10 -25.26 1.67
N TYR A 239 13.80 -26.20 2.32
CA TYR A 239 13.17 -27.25 3.11
C TYR A 239 12.87 -26.78 4.54
N ASN A 240 11.99 -27.50 5.26
CA ASN A 240 11.58 -27.27 6.65
C ASN A 240 12.71 -27.63 7.64
N VAL A 241 13.87 -26.99 7.57
CA VAL A 241 15.09 -27.70 8.02
C VAL A 241 15.29 -27.70 9.54
N LEU A 242 14.46 -27.02 10.34
CA LEU A 242 14.60 -27.05 11.81
C LEU A 242 13.30 -27.00 12.62
N ASN A 243 12.12 -27.38 12.09
CA ASN A 243 10.84 -27.16 12.80
C ASN A 243 10.65 -25.68 13.19
N ASN A 244 10.76 -24.80 12.18
CA ASN A 244 10.62 -23.34 12.32
C ASN A 244 9.15 -22.95 12.50
N SER A 245 8.53 -23.41 13.58
CA SER A 245 7.11 -23.28 13.87
C SER A 245 6.90 -22.77 15.28
N PHE A 246 5.81 -22.05 15.50
CA PHE A 246 5.37 -21.65 16.83
C PHE A 246 5.16 -22.88 17.74
N ASN A 247 5.59 -22.80 19.00
CA ASN A 247 5.33 -23.83 20.00
C ASN A 247 4.11 -23.43 20.87
N PRO A 248 2.97 -24.14 20.78
CA PRO A 248 1.71 -23.73 21.41
C PRO A 248 1.73 -23.69 22.94
N ILE A 249 2.75 -24.26 23.59
CA ILE A 249 2.92 -24.09 25.05
C ILE A 249 3.06 -22.61 25.44
N TYR A 250 3.48 -21.76 24.51
CA TYR A 250 3.69 -20.33 24.72
C TYR A 250 2.52 -19.46 24.26
N ILE A 251 1.33 -20.03 24.02
CA ILE A 251 0.11 -19.24 23.73
C ILE A 251 -0.12 -18.13 24.78
N PRO A 252 -0.05 -18.40 26.11
CA PRO A 252 -0.28 -17.34 27.10
C PRO A 252 0.70 -16.17 27.00
N GLN A 253 1.97 -16.44 26.65
CA GLN A 253 3.00 -15.43 26.48
C GLN A 253 2.74 -14.62 25.21
N MET A 254 2.42 -15.26 24.10
CA MET A 254 2.15 -14.54 22.85
C MET A 254 0.89 -13.68 22.94
N GLN A 255 -0.14 -14.10 23.68
CA GLN A 255 -1.29 -13.23 23.97
C GLN A 255 -0.85 -11.94 24.66
N GLN A 256 -0.06 -12.05 25.74
CA GLN A 256 0.46 -10.89 26.46
C GLN A 256 1.42 -10.04 25.63
N TYR A 257 2.21 -10.65 24.73
CA TYR A 257 3.11 -9.94 23.83
C TYR A 257 2.33 -8.98 22.92
N PHE A 258 1.23 -9.44 22.31
CA PHE A 258 0.37 -8.57 21.49
C PHE A 258 -0.30 -7.47 22.31
N GLU A 259 -0.77 -7.78 23.53
CA GLU A 259 -1.33 -6.77 24.44
C GLU A 259 -0.33 -5.67 24.78
N LYS A 260 0.89 -6.06 25.19
CA LYS A 260 1.98 -5.13 25.52
C LYS A 260 2.40 -4.30 24.32
N TYR A 261 2.46 -4.90 23.12
CA TYR A 261 2.75 -4.16 21.88
C TYR A 261 1.69 -3.08 21.59
N VAL A 262 0.40 -3.43 21.60
CA VAL A 262 -0.67 -2.46 21.35
C VAL A 262 -0.66 -1.35 22.39
N ASP A 263 -0.49 -1.70 23.66
CA ASP A 263 -0.42 -0.72 24.75
C ASP A 263 0.81 0.19 24.62
N ALA A 264 1.99 -0.35 24.27
CA ALA A 264 3.21 0.43 24.10
C ALA A 264 3.17 1.41 22.91
N PHE A 265 2.46 1.05 21.83
CA PHE A 265 2.19 1.97 20.71
C PHE A 265 1.17 3.04 21.11
N ARG A 266 0.11 2.64 21.82
CA ARG A 266 -0.90 3.58 22.36
C ARG A 266 -0.27 4.63 23.26
N ASP A 267 0.64 4.22 24.13
CA ASP A 267 1.35 5.12 25.06
C ASP A 267 2.27 6.12 24.33
N ARG A 268 2.59 5.87 23.05
CA ARG A 268 3.28 6.79 22.14
C ARG A 268 2.35 7.59 21.22
N GLY A 269 1.04 7.56 21.47
CA GLY A 269 0.05 8.30 20.70
C GLY A 269 -0.45 7.59 19.44
N VAL A 270 -0.09 6.31 19.25
CA VAL A 270 -0.48 5.51 18.10
C VAL A 270 -1.59 4.53 18.46
N GLN A 271 -2.76 4.71 17.87
CA GLN A 271 -3.80 3.69 17.90
C GLN A 271 -3.50 2.63 16.83
N VAL A 272 -3.18 1.42 17.25
CA VAL A 272 -3.22 0.27 16.34
C VAL A 272 -4.70 -0.06 16.07
N ASN A 273 -5.10 -0.16 14.81
CA ASN A 273 -6.49 -0.44 14.42
C ASN A 273 -6.72 -1.91 14.09
N GLY A 274 -5.67 -2.64 13.72
CA GLY A 274 -5.75 -4.08 13.52
C GLY A 274 -4.43 -4.79 13.74
N ILE A 275 -4.51 -6.12 13.83
CA ILE A 275 -3.34 -7.01 13.82
C ILE A 275 -3.62 -8.22 12.94
N THR A 276 -2.57 -8.78 12.35
CA THR A 276 -2.52 -10.19 11.96
C THR A 276 -1.62 -10.91 12.97
N LEU A 277 -1.89 -12.18 13.23
CA LEU A 277 -1.10 -12.93 14.21
C LEU A 277 0.30 -13.30 13.68
N MET A 278 0.49 -13.30 12.36
CA MET A 278 1.72 -13.71 11.71
C MET A 278 1.69 -13.26 10.26
N ASN A 279 2.78 -12.65 9.78
CA ASN A 279 3.03 -12.43 8.37
C ASN A 279 3.28 -13.78 7.70
N GLU A 280 2.55 -14.10 6.64
CA GLU A 280 2.75 -15.30 5.85
C GLU A 280 2.89 -16.59 6.69
N PRO A 281 1.88 -16.99 7.48
CA PRO A 281 1.97 -18.10 8.45
C PRO A 281 2.26 -19.48 7.84
N LEU A 282 2.26 -19.59 6.51
CA LEU A 282 2.64 -20.81 5.79
C LEU A 282 4.07 -20.72 5.19
N ASN A 283 4.72 -19.57 5.30
CA ASN A 283 6.12 -19.35 4.97
C ASN A 283 6.96 -19.53 6.23
N TYR A 284 7.70 -20.62 6.30
CA TYR A 284 8.50 -21.00 7.45
C TYR A 284 9.94 -21.35 7.07
N GLN A 285 10.39 -20.83 5.93
CA GLN A 285 11.75 -21.07 5.48
C GLN A 285 12.81 -20.51 6.44
N GLY A 286 14.08 -20.84 6.20
CA GLY A 286 15.18 -20.19 6.91
C GLY A 286 15.72 -19.00 6.13
N GLY A 287 16.49 -18.14 6.80
CA GLY A 287 17.27 -17.05 6.19
C GLY A 287 16.74 -15.64 6.44
N TYR A 288 15.55 -15.48 7.01
CA TYR A 288 15.04 -14.20 7.51
C TYR A 288 13.91 -14.48 8.50
N PRO A 289 13.35 -13.48 9.19
CA PRO A 289 12.23 -13.71 10.11
C PRO A 289 11.02 -14.29 9.36
N CYS A 290 10.69 -15.55 9.65
CA CYS A 290 9.44 -16.22 9.27
C CYS A 290 9.24 -17.44 10.17
N MET A 291 8.01 -17.95 10.25
CA MET A 291 7.67 -19.15 11.00
C MET A 291 6.32 -19.71 10.56
N PHE A 292 6.11 -21.01 10.80
CA PHE A 292 4.81 -21.64 10.61
C PHE A 292 3.93 -21.35 11.82
N LEU A 293 2.71 -20.87 11.57
CA LEU A 293 1.66 -20.77 12.58
C LEU A 293 0.45 -21.56 12.12
N ASP A 294 0.15 -22.69 12.77
CA ASP A 294 -1.02 -23.50 12.44
C ASP A 294 -2.31 -22.69 12.62
N PRO A 295 -3.28 -22.76 11.69
CA PRO A 295 -4.54 -22.03 11.84
C PRO A 295 -5.33 -22.43 13.10
N VAL A 296 -5.17 -23.66 13.61
CA VAL A 296 -5.76 -24.10 14.88
C VAL A 296 -5.10 -23.39 16.06
N ASP A 297 -3.78 -23.24 16.05
CA ASP A 297 -3.06 -22.54 17.12
C ASP A 297 -3.35 -21.03 17.10
N ALA A 298 -3.44 -20.42 15.90
CA ALA A 298 -3.90 -19.04 15.74
C ALA A 298 -5.33 -18.86 16.30
N ALA A 299 -6.27 -19.74 15.93
CA ALA A 299 -7.63 -19.70 16.45
C ALA A 299 -7.68 -19.89 17.97
N SER A 300 -6.88 -20.82 18.49
CA SER A 300 -6.75 -21.12 19.91
C SER A 300 -6.25 -19.92 20.70
N MET A 301 -5.20 -19.24 20.22
CA MET A 301 -4.68 -18.02 20.82
C MET A 301 -5.73 -16.91 20.89
N ILE A 302 -6.49 -16.72 19.81
CA ILE A 302 -7.58 -15.74 19.74
C ILE A 302 -8.70 -16.10 20.72
N ALA A 303 -9.19 -17.34 20.68
CA ALA A 303 -10.33 -17.80 21.47
C ALA A 303 -10.04 -17.85 22.98
N GLN A 304 -8.78 -18.11 23.38
CA GLN A 304 -8.40 -18.24 24.79
C GLN A 304 -8.18 -16.91 25.53
N GLY A 305 -8.18 -15.77 24.84
CA GLY A 305 -8.05 -14.47 25.52
C GLY A 305 -7.73 -13.29 24.61
N LEU A 306 -6.86 -13.49 23.61
CA LEU A 306 -6.41 -12.40 22.74
C LEU A 306 -7.58 -11.72 22.02
N GLY A 307 -8.58 -12.47 21.60
CA GLY A 307 -9.78 -11.92 20.94
C GLY A 307 -10.51 -10.88 21.79
N GLN A 308 -10.72 -11.17 23.08
CA GLN A 308 -11.35 -10.23 23.98
C GLN A 308 -10.42 -9.04 24.29
N ALA A 309 -9.13 -9.31 24.53
CA ALA A 309 -8.14 -8.28 24.81
C ALA A 309 -7.99 -7.25 23.67
N MET A 310 -8.07 -7.70 22.41
CA MET A 310 -8.02 -6.83 21.24
C MET A 310 -9.34 -6.06 21.05
N ARG A 311 -10.49 -6.72 21.26
CA ARG A 311 -11.81 -6.06 21.22
C ARG A 311 -11.91 -4.91 22.23
N ASP A 312 -11.43 -5.12 23.46
CA ASP A 312 -11.43 -4.08 24.51
C ASP A 312 -10.53 -2.88 24.17
N ARG A 313 -9.52 -3.10 23.31
CA ARG A 313 -8.60 -2.08 22.78
C ARG A 313 -9.04 -1.48 21.44
N GLY A 314 -10.19 -1.92 20.90
CA GLY A 314 -10.68 -1.47 19.59
C GLY A 314 -9.80 -1.94 18.42
N VAL A 315 -9.10 -3.06 18.56
CA VAL A 315 -8.19 -3.63 17.56
C VAL A 315 -8.89 -4.79 16.83
N LEU A 316 -8.93 -4.70 15.50
CA LEU A 316 -9.44 -5.74 14.62
C LEU A 316 -8.42 -6.87 14.46
N ILE A 317 -8.84 -8.12 14.67
CA ILE A 317 -8.03 -9.29 14.29
C ILE A 317 -8.36 -9.69 12.86
N MET A 318 -7.32 -9.76 12.04
CA MET A 318 -7.36 -10.17 10.63
C MET A 318 -6.67 -11.52 10.49
N ALA A 319 -7.36 -12.51 9.94
CA ALA A 319 -6.79 -13.84 9.73
C ALA A 319 -5.93 -13.89 8.46
N TYR A 320 -4.98 -14.83 8.48
CA TYR A 320 -4.15 -15.26 7.35
C TYR A 320 -2.94 -14.38 7.02
N ASP A 321 -3.08 -13.26 6.30
CA ASP A 321 -1.94 -12.40 5.91
C ASP A 321 -0.95 -13.13 4.97
N HIS A 322 -1.48 -13.79 3.94
CA HIS A 322 -0.68 -14.54 2.96
C HIS A 322 -1.41 -14.71 1.63
N ASN A 323 -0.84 -15.51 0.71
CA ASN A 323 -1.24 -15.59 -0.69
C ASN A 323 -2.62 -16.18 -0.92
N THR A 324 -3.29 -15.82 -2.02
CA THR A 324 -4.68 -16.27 -2.34
C THR A 324 -4.83 -17.78 -2.61
N ASP A 325 -3.79 -18.59 -2.43
CA ASP A 325 -3.74 -20.02 -2.77
C ASP A 325 -4.18 -20.95 -1.64
N GLN A 326 -4.26 -20.48 -0.38
CA GLN A 326 -4.73 -21.27 0.77
C GLN A 326 -5.89 -20.63 1.54
N PRO A 327 -7.07 -20.41 0.90
CA PRO A 327 -8.23 -19.77 1.54
C PRO A 327 -8.83 -20.58 2.71
N VAL A 328 -8.44 -21.86 2.85
CA VAL A 328 -8.85 -22.69 3.98
C VAL A 328 -8.26 -22.20 5.30
N TYR A 329 -7.09 -21.56 5.28
CA TYR A 329 -6.46 -21.04 6.50
C TYR A 329 -7.33 -19.96 7.18
N PRO A 330 -7.69 -18.84 6.53
CA PRO A 330 -8.52 -17.82 7.17
C PRO A 330 -9.90 -18.37 7.56
N ALA A 331 -10.48 -19.27 6.74
CA ALA A 331 -11.75 -19.90 7.06
C ALA A 331 -11.71 -20.70 8.37
N ARG A 332 -10.63 -21.47 8.59
CA ARG A 332 -10.43 -22.23 9.84
C ARG A 332 -10.27 -21.33 11.05
N VAL A 333 -9.50 -20.24 10.92
CA VAL A 333 -9.32 -19.27 12.02
C VAL A 333 -10.64 -18.61 12.39
N ILE A 334 -11.41 -18.14 11.41
CA ILE A 334 -12.72 -17.52 11.64
C ILE A 334 -13.67 -18.52 12.33
N GLN A 335 -13.78 -19.75 11.82
CA GLN A 335 -14.63 -20.78 12.42
C GLN A 335 -14.21 -21.12 13.85
N GLY A 336 -12.91 -21.26 14.10
CA GLY A 336 -12.36 -21.53 15.43
C GLY A 336 -12.49 -20.37 16.43
N THR A 337 -12.87 -19.18 15.98
CA THR A 337 -13.01 -17.97 16.81
C THR A 337 -14.45 -17.46 16.91
N GLY A 338 -15.41 -18.35 16.62
CA GLY A 338 -16.85 -18.08 16.76
C GLY A 338 -17.61 -17.83 15.45
N GLY A 339 -16.95 -17.96 14.29
CA GLY A 339 -17.54 -17.67 12.99
C GLY A 339 -17.64 -16.17 12.68
N GLU A 340 -18.46 -15.80 11.69
CA GLU A 340 -18.71 -14.39 11.38
C GLU A 340 -19.30 -13.65 12.58
N GLY A 341 -18.78 -12.45 12.88
CA GLY A 341 -19.14 -11.68 14.06
C GLY A 341 -18.45 -12.14 15.36
N GLY A 342 -17.55 -13.13 15.27
CA GLY A 342 -16.70 -13.59 16.36
C GLY A 342 -15.57 -12.62 16.70
N PHE A 343 -14.41 -13.15 17.10
CA PHE A 343 -13.23 -12.33 17.40
C PHE A 343 -12.38 -11.98 16.18
N THR A 344 -12.51 -12.74 15.09
CA THR A 344 -11.83 -12.49 13.82
C THR A 344 -12.79 -11.80 12.85
N GLY A 345 -12.54 -10.53 12.53
CA GLY A 345 -13.46 -9.70 11.73
C GLY A 345 -13.03 -9.50 10.28
N ALA A 346 -11.83 -9.96 9.90
CA ALA A 346 -11.31 -9.81 8.54
C ALA A 346 -10.41 -10.97 8.09
N ALA A 347 -10.18 -11.05 6.79
CA ALA A 347 -9.13 -11.82 6.16
C ALA A 347 -8.14 -10.91 5.42
N ALA A 348 -6.86 -11.22 5.51
CA ALA A 348 -5.75 -10.50 4.90
C ALA A 348 -5.07 -11.36 3.82
N TRP A 349 -4.77 -10.76 2.67
CA TRP A 349 -4.28 -11.44 1.47
C TRP A 349 -3.03 -10.75 0.87
N HIS A 350 -2.14 -11.55 0.29
CA HIS A 350 -0.94 -11.13 -0.47
C HIS A 350 -1.03 -11.55 -1.96
N CYS A 351 -0.21 -10.94 -2.83
CA CYS A 351 -0.23 -11.19 -4.28
C CYS A 351 0.86 -12.13 -4.80
N TYR A 352 1.67 -12.73 -3.94
CA TYR A 352 2.84 -13.52 -4.37
C TYR A 352 2.50 -14.95 -4.85
N ALA A 353 1.22 -15.35 -4.84
CA ALA A 353 0.79 -16.63 -5.40
C ALA A 353 1.26 -16.77 -6.86
N GLY A 354 2.07 -17.79 -7.12
CA GLY A 354 2.68 -18.01 -8.43
C GLY A 354 1.87 -18.93 -9.35
N PRO A 355 2.00 -18.77 -10.69
CA PRO A 355 2.75 -17.72 -11.38
C PRO A 355 2.03 -16.36 -11.39
N VAL A 356 0.73 -16.28 -11.07
CA VAL A 356 -0.01 -15.04 -10.75
C VAL A 356 -1.13 -15.33 -9.75
N ALA A 357 -1.41 -14.39 -8.85
CA ALA A 357 -2.47 -14.48 -7.86
C ALA A 357 -3.85 -14.66 -8.50
N ASN A 358 -4.67 -15.51 -7.88
CA ASN A 358 -6.04 -15.74 -8.31
C ASN A 358 -7.01 -15.06 -7.33
N TYR A 359 -7.48 -13.87 -7.71
CA TYR A 359 -8.37 -13.07 -6.88
C TYR A 359 -9.83 -13.57 -6.85
N SER A 360 -10.25 -14.47 -7.74
CA SER A 360 -11.62 -15.03 -7.69
C SER A 360 -11.88 -15.84 -6.42
N VAL A 361 -10.84 -16.32 -5.76
CA VAL A 361 -10.92 -16.97 -4.44
C VAL A 361 -11.53 -16.03 -3.40
N MET A 362 -11.31 -14.71 -3.52
CA MET A 362 -11.89 -13.73 -2.61
C MET A 362 -13.40 -13.56 -2.82
N ASP A 363 -13.92 -13.83 -4.03
CA ASP A 363 -15.36 -13.89 -4.26
C ASP A 363 -15.97 -15.10 -3.51
N ASP A 364 -15.37 -16.28 -3.66
CA ASP A 364 -15.79 -17.50 -2.96
C ASP A 364 -15.73 -17.31 -1.44
N PHE A 365 -14.68 -16.65 -0.96
CA PHE A 365 -14.53 -16.31 0.45
C PHE A 365 -15.62 -15.34 0.92
N HIS A 366 -15.92 -14.29 0.14
CA HIS A 366 -17.02 -13.37 0.43
C HIS A 366 -18.38 -14.10 0.46
N TRP A 367 -18.61 -15.06 -0.44
CA TRP A 367 -19.83 -15.86 -0.42
C TRP A 367 -19.98 -16.70 0.86
N ALA A 368 -18.86 -17.24 1.37
CA ALA A 368 -18.82 -18.03 2.60
C ALA A 368 -18.89 -17.16 3.87
N PHE A 369 -18.35 -15.94 3.83
CA PHE A 369 -18.23 -15.03 4.97
C PHE A 369 -18.64 -13.59 4.58
N ARG A 370 -19.93 -13.34 4.42
CA ARG A 370 -20.46 -12.12 3.76
C ARG A 370 -20.22 -10.82 4.51
N ASN A 371 -20.03 -10.87 5.82
CA ASN A 371 -19.78 -9.73 6.70
C ASN A 371 -18.31 -9.63 7.12
N THR A 372 -17.47 -10.59 6.77
CA THR A 372 -16.03 -10.55 7.05
C THR A 372 -15.32 -9.68 6.01
N LEU A 373 -14.68 -8.61 6.48
CA LEU A 373 -13.91 -7.72 5.61
C LEU A 373 -12.71 -8.43 4.98
N GLN A 374 -12.31 -7.99 3.80
CA GLN A 374 -11.12 -8.49 3.13
C GLN A 374 -10.14 -7.35 2.88
N PHE A 375 -8.85 -7.61 3.04
CA PHE A 375 -7.79 -6.63 2.81
C PHE A 375 -6.67 -7.23 1.99
N MET A 376 -6.16 -6.45 1.02
CA MET A 376 -4.91 -6.77 0.36
C MET A 376 -3.77 -6.12 1.15
N THR A 377 -3.10 -6.89 1.98
CA THR A 377 -2.21 -6.36 3.03
C THR A 377 -0.76 -6.21 2.59
N GLU A 378 -0.34 -6.93 1.55
CA GLU A 378 1.01 -6.83 1.04
C GLU A 378 1.13 -7.22 -0.45
N CYS A 379 1.87 -6.40 -1.18
CA CYS A 379 2.40 -6.65 -2.52
C CYS A 379 3.72 -5.92 -2.69
N SER A 380 4.68 -6.53 -3.38
CA SER A 380 5.96 -5.87 -3.64
C SER A 380 6.13 -5.55 -5.10
N ASN A 381 6.72 -4.39 -5.34
CA ASN A 381 7.34 -4.11 -6.62
C ASN A 381 8.83 -4.41 -6.54
N TYR A 382 9.42 -4.83 -7.64
CA TYR A 382 10.85 -5.08 -7.76
C TYR A 382 11.48 -4.04 -8.67
N LEU A 383 12.81 -3.93 -8.63
CA LEU A 383 13.54 -3.01 -9.52
C LEU A 383 13.11 -3.19 -10.97
N PRO A 384 12.37 -2.23 -11.55
CA PRO A 384 11.86 -2.41 -12.88
C PRO A 384 12.98 -2.10 -13.88
N GLN A 385 12.91 -2.74 -15.04
CA GLN A 385 13.90 -2.51 -16.08
C GLN A 385 13.61 -1.19 -16.78
N VAL A 386 14.66 -0.41 -17.05
CA VAL A 386 14.53 0.78 -17.89
C VAL A 386 13.94 0.40 -19.24
N GLY A 387 12.90 1.11 -19.66
CA GLY A 387 12.17 0.85 -20.89
C GLY A 387 11.04 -0.18 -20.77
N SER A 388 10.85 -0.81 -19.60
CA SER A 388 9.70 -1.68 -19.35
C SER A 388 8.50 -0.90 -18.83
N TRP A 389 7.32 -1.50 -18.94
CA TRP A 389 6.12 -1.03 -18.25
C TRP A 389 6.09 -1.57 -16.83
N ASN A 390 5.63 -0.76 -15.88
CA ASN A 390 5.47 -1.14 -14.48
C ASN A 390 4.03 -0.84 -14.05
N PHE A 391 3.23 -1.90 -14.02
CA PHE A 391 1.83 -1.88 -13.61
C PHE A 391 1.59 -2.52 -12.24
N GLU A 392 2.65 -2.92 -11.52
CA GLU A 392 2.54 -3.79 -10.33
C GLU A 392 1.54 -3.27 -9.30
N VAL A 393 1.53 -1.97 -9.02
CA VAL A 393 0.53 -1.37 -8.13
C VAL A 393 -0.88 -1.55 -8.67
N ALA A 394 -1.16 -1.17 -9.92
CA ALA A 394 -2.52 -1.21 -10.47
C ALA A 394 -3.03 -2.65 -10.68
N SER A 395 -2.16 -3.55 -11.12
CA SER A 395 -2.45 -4.98 -11.28
C SER A 395 -2.74 -5.68 -9.95
N ASN A 396 -2.28 -5.14 -8.84
CA ASN A 396 -2.52 -5.69 -7.51
C ASN A 396 -3.43 -4.81 -6.63
N PHE A 397 -3.89 -3.66 -7.11
CA PHE A 397 -4.90 -2.84 -6.43
C PHE A 397 -6.28 -3.01 -7.07
N ILE A 398 -6.40 -2.98 -8.40
CA ILE A 398 -7.73 -3.05 -9.04
C ILE A 398 -8.38 -4.43 -8.82
N PRO A 399 -7.73 -5.56 -9.15
CA PRO A 399 -8.37 -6.86 -9.04
C PRO A 399 -8.87 -7.20 -7.63
N PRO A 400 -8.07 -7.15 -6.54
CA PRO A 400 -8.59 -7.53 -5.22
C PRO A 400 -9.74 -6.63 -4.76
N ILE A 401 -9.75 -5.34 -5.11
CA ILE A 401 -10.87 -4.45 -4.79
C ILE A 401 -12.14 -4.85 -5.55
N THR A 402 -12.02 -5.20 -6.84
CA THR A 402 -13.16 -5.72 -7.61
C THR A 402 -13.67 -7.07 -7.09
N HIS A 403 -12.86 -7.77 -6.29
CA HIS A 403 -13.17 -9.03 -5.61
C HIS A 403 -13.41 -8.88 -4.09
N GLY A 404 -13.77 -7.68 -3.63
CA GLY A 404 -14.28 -7.47 -2.27
C GLY A 404 -13.28 -6.93 -1.24
N ALA A 405 -12.02 -6.67 -1.59
CA ALA A 405 -11.11 -6.01 -0.66
C ALA A 405 -11.52 -4.56 -0.37
N SER A 406 -11.46 -4.16 0.89
CA SER A 406 -11.77 -2.78 1.34
C SER A 406 -10.54 -1.87 1.32
N ALA A 407 -9.33 -2.43 1.13
CA ALA A 407 -8.09 -1.67 1.01
C ALA A 407 -6.99 -2.50 0.34
N ALA A 408 -5.95 -1.80 -0.15
CA ALA A 408 -4.72 -2.44 -0.61
C ALA A 408 -3.46 -1.65 -0.18
N ALA A 409 -2.40 -2.37 0.19
CA ALA A 409 -1.10 -1.79 0.51
C ALA A 409 0.04 -2.47 -0.26
N MET A 410 1.01 -1.66 -0.71
CA MET A 410 2.30 -2.15 -1.16
C MET A 410 3.23 -2.36 0.04
N TRP A 411 4.25 -3.20 -0.11
CA TRP A 411 5.17 -3.52 0.97
C TRP A 411 6.08 -2.32 1.27
N VAL A 412 6.88 -1.90 0.29
CA VAL A 412 8.00 -0.98 0.52
C VAL A 412 7.59 0.47 0.35
N MET A 413 7.58 1.26 1.43
CA MET A 413 7.33 2.70 1.32
C MET A 413 8.57 3.49 0.92
N ALA A 414 9.70 3.24 1.59
CA ALA A 414 10.93 4.01 1.40
C ALA A 414 12.19 3.18 1.66
N THR A 415 13.23 3.46 0.88
CA THR A 415 14.58 2.88 1.01
C THR A 415 15.64 3.96 0.74
N ASP A 416 16.92 3.61 0.89
CA ASP A 416 18.04 4.37 0.33
C ASP A 416 18.27 4.01 -1.16
N GLU A 417 19.29 4.60 -1.77
CA GLU A 417 19.68 4.37 -3.17
C GLU A 417 20.17 2.95 -3.46
N ASN A 418 20.49 2.18 -2.42
CA ASN A 418 20.88 0.77 -2.51
C ASN A 418 19.71 -0.16 -2.17
N TYR A 419 18.49 0.37 -2.08
CA TYR A 419 17.26 -0.38 -1.75
C TYR A 419 17.29 -1.01 -0.35
N GLY A 420 18.07 -0.41 0.55
CA GLY A 420 18.20 -0.83 1.93
C GLY A 420 17.72 0.22 2.94
N PRO A 421 17.95 -0.03 4.24
CA PRO A 421 18.52 -1.27 4.77
C PRO A 421 17.56 -2.46 4.63
N HIS A 422 18.13 -3.66 4.51
CA HIS A 422 17.43 -4.94 4.51
C HIS A 422 18.24 -5.95 5.33
N SER A 423 17.63 -7.07 5.67
CA SER A 423 18.25 -8.13 6.46
C SER A 423 19.52 -8.64 5.77
N PRO A 424 20.62 -8.82 6.51
CA PRO A 424 21.85 -9.39 5.95
C PRO A 424 21.74 -10.92 5.74
N TYR A 425 20.68 -11.55 6.25
CA TYR A 425 20.50 -13.00 6.20
C TYR A 425 19.72 -13.47 4.96
N GLY A 426 18.89 -12.60 4.37
CA GLY A 426 18.01 -12.92 3.25
C GLY A 426 16.77 -12.04 3.17
N GLY A 427 15.80 -12.42 2.34
CA GLY A 427 14.58 -11.64 2.09
C GLY A 427 14.74 -10.70 0.89
N CYS A 428 13.98 -9.60 0.85
CA CYS A 428 13.98 -8.75 -0.34
C CYS A 428 15.13 -7.73 -0.38
N ALA A 429 16.13 -7.97 -1.24
CA ALA A 429 17.26 -7.06 -1.48
C ALA A 429 17.06 -6.10 -2.67
N GLY A 430 15.91 -6.16 -3.36
CA GLY A 430 15.64 -5.40 -4.58
C GLY A 430 14.19 -4.96 -4.71
N CYS A 431 13.50 -4.80 -3.58
CA CYS A 431 12.13 -4.30 -3.60
C CYS A 431 12.16 -2.78 -3.75
N LEU A 432 11.39 -2.27 -4.73
CA LEU A 432 11.26 -0.85 -4.99
C LEU A 432 10.15 -0.27 -4.10
N GLY A 433 10.41 0.87 -3.47
CA GLY A 433 9.39 1.64 -2.78
C GLY A 433 8.98 2.93 -3.47
N SER A 434 7.98 3.61 -2.91
CA SER A 434 7.52 4.93 -3.38
C SER A 434 8.58 6.03 -3.27
N VAL A 435 9.49 5.92 -2.30
CA VAL A 435 10.51 6.95 -2.02
C VAL A 435 11.90 6.33 -1.96
N ILE A 436 12.85 6.96 -2.66
CA ILE A 436 14.28 6.72 -2.46
C ILE A 436 14.87 7.94 -1.76
N VAL A 437 15.44 7.77 -0.57
CA VAL A 437 16.17 8.83 0.13
C VAL A 437 17.60 8.87 -0.40
N ASN A 438 17.95 9.97 -1.06
CA ASN A 438 19.26 10.16 -1.69
C ASN A 438 20.27 10.82 -0.72
N SER A 439 19.79 11.74 0.12
CA SER A 439 20.60 12.39 1.17
C SER A 439 19.68 13.06 2.21
N SER A 440 20.25 13.70 3.23
CA SER A 440 19.47 14.42 4.25
C SER A 440 18.57 15.53 3.71
N THR A 441 18.83 16.02 2.49
CA THR A 441 18.08 17.12 1.85
C THR A 441 17.43 16.71 0.53
N GLN A 442 17.55 15.43 0.14
CA GLN A 442 17.15 14.96 -1.18
C GLN A 442 16.47 13.60 -1.13
N TYR A 443 15.32 13.49 -1.79
CA TYR A 443 14.62 12.23 -2.01
C TYR A 443 13.99 12.21 -3.41
N THR A 444 13.76 11.02 -3.94
CA THR A 444 13.16 10.78 -5.25
C THR A 444 11.84 10.04 -5.08
N LEU A 445 10.78 10.57 -5.69
CA LEU A 445 9.51 9.87 -5.84
C LEU A 445 9.59 8.95 -7.06
N THR A 446 9.35 7.66 -6.84
CA THR A 446 9.41 6.63 -7.89
C THR A 446 8.08 6.48 -8.62
N ASN A 447 8.03 5.66 -9.67
CA ASN A 447 6.78 5.35 -10.36
C ASN A 447 5.69 4.83 -9.39
N ASP A 448 6.06 4.06 -8.37
CA ASP A 448 5.13 3.50 -7.38
C ASP A 448 4.41 4.57 -6.58
N TYR A 449 5.09 5.68 -6.26
CA TYR A 449 4.43 6.81 -5.61
C TYR A 449 3.27 7.33 -6.47
N TYR A 450 3.49 7.51 -7.78
CA TYR A 450 2.46 8.05 -8.66
C TYR A 450 1.37 7.04 -8.98
N MET A 451 1.72 5.75 -9.08
CA MET A 451 0.75 4.69 -9.27
C MET A 451 -0.14 4.54 -8.04
N VAL A 452 0.42 4.52 -6.82
CA VAL A 452 -0.39 4.49 -5.58
C VAL A 452 -1.22 5.77 -5.44
N GLY A 453 -0.69 6.90 -5.90
CA GLY A 453 -1.43 8.16 -5.93
C GLY A 453 -2.68 8.13 -6.82
N GLN A 454 -2.73 7.31 -7.88
CA GLN A 454 -3.95 7.16 -8.70
C GLN A 454 -5.11 6.56 -7.90
N PHE A 455 -4.83 5.91 -6.77
CA PHE A 455 -5.85 5.32 -5.90
C PHE A 455 -6.04 6.15 -4.63
N SER A 456 -4.96 6.32 -3.85
CA SER A 456 -4.99 6.98 -2.53
C SER A 456 -5.43 8.45 -2.57
N ARG A 457 -5.22 9.15 -3.69
CA ARG A 457 -5.67 10.55 -3.86
C ARG A 457 -7.15 10.69 -4.17
N PHE A 458 -7.79 9.65 -4.69
CA PHE A 458 -9.11 9.79 -5.31
C PHE A 458 -10.16 8.87 -4.71
N VAL A 459 -9.75 7.86 -3.94
CA VAL A 459 -10.62 6.99 -3.15
C VAL A 459 -10.49 7.34 -1.68
N ARG A 460 -11.53 7.96 -1.12
CA ARG A 460 -11.56 8.39 0.28
C ARG A 460 -12.02 7.26 1.20
N ARG A 461 -11.69 7.39 2.49
CA ARG A 461 -12.28 6.53 3.51
C ARG A 461 -13.80 6.72 3.49
N GLY A 462 -14.54 5.61 3.47
CA GLY A 462 -16.01 5.60 3.39
C GLY A 462 -16.56 5.70 1.96
N SER A 463 -15.71 5.74 0.93
CA SER A 463 -16.18 5.53 -0.45
C SER A 463 -16.78 4.14 -0.59
N VAL A 464 -17.74 3.95 -1.48
CA VAL A 464 -18.39 2.65 -1.72
C VAL A 464 -17.97 2.14 -3.09
N ASN A 465 -17.46 0.92 -3.17
CA ASN A 465 -17.12 0.28 -4.44
C ASN A 465 -18.38 -0.24 -5.16
N TYR A 466 -18.37 -0.19 -6.49
CA TYR A 466 -19.48 -0.64 -7.32
C TYR A 466 -19.06 -1.64 -8.39
N ARG A 467 -19.92 -2.63 -8.60
CA ARG A 467 -19.78 -3.64 -9.65
C ARG A 467 -19.72 -3.00 -11.04
N ILE A 468 -18.73 -3.43 -11.82
CA ILE A 468 -18.56 -3.10 -13.23
C ILE A 468 -19.22 -4.17 -14.10
N LEU A 469 -19.99 -3.74 -15.10
CA LEU A 469 -20.62 -4.59 -16.12
C LEU A 469 -20.09 -4.24 -17.52
N GLY A 470 -20.23 -5.18 -18.47
CA GLY A 470 -19.77 -5.02 -19.84
C GLY A 470 -18.27 -5.26 -19.97
N ASN A 471 -17.61 -4.57 -20.91
CA ASN A 471 -16.21 -4.81 -21.27
C ASN A 471 -15.24 -3.97 -20.40
N GLY A 472 -15.51 -3.87 -19.09
CA GLY A 472 -14.71 -3.05 -18.17
C GLY A 472 -13.45 -3.73 -17.64
N ASN A 473 -13.43 -5.07 -17.61
CA ASN A 473 -12.31 -5.87 -17.14
C ASN A 473 -12.01 -6.97 -18.17
N GLU A 474 -10.80 -6.96 -18.72
CA GLU A 474 -10.33 -7.89 -19.75
C GLU A 474 -8.85 -8.22 -19.52
N GLY A 475 -8.45 -9.43 -19.94
CA GLY A 475 -7.06 -9.87 -19.93
C GLY A 475 -6.80 -10.97 -18.92
N ASP A 476 -5.72 -11.70 -19.15
CA ASP A 476 -5.16 -12.66 -18.18
C ASP A 476 -4.18 -11.91 -17.28
N ALA A 477 -4.23 -12.16 -15.98
CA ALA A 477 -3.29 -11.62 -15.01
C ALA A 477 -1.82 -12.01 -15.35
N ARG A 478 -1.61 -13.03 -16.21
CA ARG A 478 -0.32 -13.54 -16.69
C ARG A 478 0.24 -12.90 -17.97
N GLY A 479 -0.43 -11.94 -18.60
CA GLY A 479 -0.03 -11.46 -19.93
C GLY A 479 -0.21 -9.97 -20.21
N ASP A 480 0.49 -9.50 -21.25
CA ASP A 480 0.39 -8.15 -21.80
C ASP A 480 -0.83 -8.04 -22.74
N ASN A 481 -2.02 -7.91 -22.14
CA ASN A 481 -3.26 -7.51 -22.83
C ASN A 481 -4.38 -7.26 -21.81
N GLN A 482 -4.14 -6.34 -20.87
CA GLN A 482 -5.03 -6.13 -19.72
C GLN A 482 -5.70 -4.77 -19.80
N PHE A 483 -7.00 -4.75 -19.54
CA PHE A 483 -7.73 -3.52 -19.27
C PHE A 483 -8.56 -3.72 -18.02
N TYR A 484 -8.20 -3.04 -16.94
CA TYR A 484 -8.90 -3.15 -15.67
C TYR A 484 -9.57 -1.82 -15.30
N THR A 485 -10.73 -1.91 -14.68
CA THR A 485 -11.54 -0.78 -14.23
C THR A 485 -12.09 -1.06 -12.84
N MET A 486 -11.99 -0.08 -11.96
CA MET A 486 -12.79 0.00 -10.73
C MET A 486 -13.55 1.32 -10.68
N ALA A 487 -14.71 1.33 -10.03
CA ALA A 487 -15.49 2.55 -9.81
C ALA A 487 -15.96 2.61 -8.36
N VAL A 488 -15.61 3.70 -7.70
CA VAL A 488 -16.05 3.99 -6.34
C VAL A 488 -16.85 5.27 -6.30
N ARG A 489 -17.85 5.32 -5.42
CA ARG A 489 -18.59 6.53 -5.11
C ARG A 489 -18.06 7.12 -3.81
N ASN A 490 -17.52 8.31 -3.88
CA ASN A 490 -16.94 9.00 -2.74
C ASN A 490 -18.01 9.59 -1.80
N PRO A 491 -17.64 9.98 -0.55
CA PRO A 491 -18.57 10.56 0.41
C PRO A 491 -19.31 11.82 -0.07
N ASP A 492 -18.71 12.62 -0.96
CA ASP A 492 -19.36 13.75 -1.62
C ASP A 492 -20.33 13.36 -2.75
N SER A 493 -20.57 12.06 -2.94
CA SER A 493 -21.35 11.47 -4.04
C SER A 493 -20.72 11.53 -5.44
N SER A 494 -19.50 12.05 -5.58
CA SER A 494 -18.74 11.98 -6.84
C SER A 494 -18.27 10.56 -7.11
N TRP A 495 -17.93 10.27 -8.36
CA TRP A 495 -17.32 9.00 -8.75
C TRP A 495 -15.84 9.17 -9.00
N ALA A 496 -15.03 8.26 -8.45
CA ALA A 496 -13.67 8.02 -8.92
C ALA A 496 -13.66 6.71 -9.72
N VAL A 497 -13.34 6.80 -11.00
CA VAL A 497 -13.24 5.64 -11.90
C VAL A 497 -11.80 5.52 -12.36
N ILE A 498 -11.16 4.40 -12.04
CA ILE A 498 -9.72 4.18 -12.25
C ILE A 498 -9.56 3.08 -13.29
N PHE A 499 -8.75 3.35 -14.30
CA PHE A 499 -8.47 2.46 -15.41
C PHE A 499 -6.99 2.10 -15.44
N MET A 500 -6.70 0.85 -15.75
CA MET A 500 -5.39 0.39 -16.20
C MET A 500 -5.52 -0.03 -17.66
N ASN A 501 -4.69 0.52 -18.56
CA ASN A 501 -4.69 0.14 -19.97
C ASN A 501 -3.31 -0.38 -20.40
N ASN A 502 -3.23 -1.70 -20.58
CA ASN A 502 -2.10 -2.44 -21.11
C ASN A 502 -2.53 -3.33 -22.30
N ILE A 503 -3.46 -2.87 -23.14
CA ILE A 503 -3.94 -3.60 -24.34
C ILE A 503 -3.08 -3.32 -25.60
N GLY A 504 -2.07 -2.45 -25.50
CA GLY A 504 -1.20 -2.09 -26.62
C GLY A 504 -1.77 -1.03 -27.55
N SER A 505 -2.90 -0.40 -27.19
CA SER A 505 -3.52 0.70 -27.95
C SER A 505 -4.38 1.60 -27.06
N ASP A 506 -4.53 2.86 -27.46
CA ASP A 506 -5.44 3.81 -26.81
C ASP A 506 -6.87 3.29 -26.90
N GLN A 507 -7.63 3.43 -25.82
CA GLN A 507 -9.01 2.94 -25.73
C GLN A 507 -9.98 4.11 -25.60
N ASP A 508 -10.89 4.25 -26.57
CA ASP A 508 -12.03 5.15 -26.43
C ASP A 508 -13.09 4.51 -25.53
N VAL A 509 -13.29 5.08 -24.35
CA VAL A 509 -14.17 4.55 -23.31
C VAL A 509 -15.46 5.37 -23.24
N VAL A 510 -16.57 4.66 -23.08
CA VAL A 510 -17.88 5.23 -22.73
C VAL A 510 -18.36 4.58 -21.43
N ILE A 511 -18.53 5.40 -20.38
CA ILE A 511 -19.13 4.98 -19.11
C ILE A 511 -20.61 5.34 -19.09
N SER A 512 -21.43 4.35 -18.73
CA SER A 512 -22.85 4.54 -18.40
C SER A 512 -23.13 4.07 -16.96
N PHE A 513 -24.29 4.47 -16.44
CA PHE A 513 -24.78 4.10 -15.12
C PHE A 513 -26.12 3.37 -15.27
N THR A 514 -26.35 2.27 -14.54
CA THR A 514 -27.63 1.57 -14.62
C THR A 514 -28.79 2.49 -14.22
N GLY A 515 -29.79 2.61 -15.11
CA GLY A 515 -30.94 3.50 -14.93
C GLY A 515 -30.71 4.96 -15.34
N GLY A 516 -29.50 5.35 -15.76
CA GLY A 516 -29.19 6.67 -16.31
C GLY A 516 -29.25 6.72 -17.84
N SER A 517 -29.57 7.89 -18.39
CA SER A 517 -29.49 8.16 -19.84
C SER A 517 -28.14 8.73 -20.26
N ASP A 518 -27.51 9.51 -19.39
CA ASP A 518 -26.25 10.18 -19.72
C ASP A 518 -25.06 9.22 -19.63
N VAL A 519 -24.06 9.52 -20.44
CA VAL A 519 -22.80 8.80 -20.46
C VAL A 519 -21.62 9.76 -20.36
N TRP A 520 -20.47 9.22 -19.99
CA TRP A 520 -19.19 9.92 -20.00
C TRP A 520 -18.27 9.29 -21.03
N GLN A 521 -17.66 10.11 -21.87
CA GLN A 521 -16.75 9.65 -22.92
C GLN A 521 -15.38 10.29 -22.78
N GLY A 522 -14.33 9.50 -23.04
CA GLY A 522 -12.95 9.96 -23.12
C GLY A 522 -12.02 8.85 -23.59
N THR A 523 -10.75 9.20 -23.81
CA THR A 523 -9.72 8.26 -24.25
C THR A 523 -8.83 7.88 -23.07
N ILE A 524 -8.57 6.58 -22.91
CA ILE A 524 -7.61 6.03 -21.96
C ILE A 524 -6.36 5.63 -22.75
N PRO A 525 -5.26 6.39 -22.68
CA PRO A 525 -4.06 6.09 -23.46
C PRO A 525 -3.45 4.73 -23.11
N ASN A 526 -2.79 4.09 -24.07
CA ASN A 526 -2.05 2.86 -23.81
C ASN A 526 -0.90 3.08 -22.80
N ALA A 527 -0.52 2.02 -22.09
CA ALA A 527 0.57 2.02 -21.12
C ALA A 527 0.36 3.04 -19.99
N THR A 528 -0.89 3.20 -19.53
CA THR A 528 -1.23 4.16 -18.46
C THR A 528 -2.18 3.61 -17.41
N VAL A 529 -2.13 4.25 -16.24
CA VAL A 529 -3.21 4.26 -15.26
C VAL A 529 -3.85 5.65 -15.30
N VAL A 530 -5.18 5.70 -15.41
CA VAL A 530 -5.95 6.94 -15.50
C VAL A 530 -7.04 6.94 -14.46
N THR A 531 -7.17 8.04 -13.71
CA THR A 531 -8.33 8.27 -12.84
C THR A 531 -9.21 9.36 -13.43
N TRP A 532 -10.50 9.08 -13.58
CA TRP A 532 -11.53 10.08 -13.83
C TRP A 532 -12.27 10.39 -12.54
N LEU A 533 -12.43 11.68 -12.26
CA LEU A 533 -13.36 12.16 -11.24
C LEU A 533 -14.59 12.71 -11.95
N LEU A 534 -15.76 12.14 -11.64
CA LEU A 534 -17.03 12.57 -12.21
C LEU A 534 -17.87 13.21 -11.10
N PRO A 535 -18.32 14.46 -11.27
CA PRO A 535 -19.10 15.14 -10.25
C PRO A 535 -20.47 14.46 -10.04
N PRO A 536 -21.11 14.67 -8.88
CA PRO A 536 -22.48 14.22 -8.64
C PRO A 536 -23.45 14.70 -9.72
N GLN A 537 -24.49 13.91 -10.02
CA GLN A 537 -25.44 14.23 -11.10
C GLN A 537 -26.18 15.56 -10.90
N ASP A 538 -26.39 15.95 -9.63
CA ASP A 538 -27.06 17.18 -9.21
C ASP A 538 -26.20 18.45 -9.34
N VAL A 539 -24.89 18.32 -9.60
CA VAL A 539 -23.98 19.46 -9.85
C VAL A 539 -24.20 20.08 -11.25
N GLY A 540 -25.05 19.48 -12.09
CA GLY A 540 -25.59 20.16 -13.27
C GLY A 540 -24.60 20.39 -14.43
N VAL A 541 -23.61 19.52 -14.60
CA VAL A 541 -22.66 19.59 -15.72
C VAL A 541 -23.40 19.52 -17.07
N PRO A 542 -23.37 20.53 -17.95
CA PRO A 542 -24.11 20.48 -19.20
C PRO A 542 -23.70 19.28 -20.07
N ALA A 543 -24.68 18.51 -20.55
CA ALA A 543 -24.41 17.49 -21.56
C ALA A 543 -24.04 18.19 -22.88
N ALA A 544 -22.91 17.80 -23.47
CA ALA A 544 -22.55 18.33 -24.78
C ALA A 544 -23.61 17.89 -25.81
N PRO A 545 -24.11 18.80 -26.67
CA PRO A 545 -25.12 18.47 -27.67
C PRO A 545 -24.56 17.44 -28.65
N PHE A 546 -25.37 16.45 -28.97
CA PHE A 546 -25.03 15.45 -29.98
C PHE A 546 -25.14 16.08 -31.37
N SER A 547 -24.01 16.42 -32.01
CA SER A 547 -24.01 16.85 -33.42
C SER A 547 -23.68 15.66 -34.32
N ASN A 548 -24.70 15.10 -34.99
CA ASN A 548 -24.46 14.43 -36.26
C ASN A 548 -23.99 15.52 -37.23
N GLY A 549 -22.70 15.53 -37.57
CA GLY A 549 -22.15 16.47 -38.55
C GLY A 549 -22.87 16.30 -39.90
N THR A 550 -23.91 17.09 -40.13
CA THR A 550 -24.46 17.31 -41.46
C THR A 550 -23.67 18.47 -42.04
N SER A 551 -22.62 18.16 -42.79
CA SER A 551 -21.94 19.17 -43.59
C SER A 551 -22.94 19.73 -44.61
N GLY A 552 -23.05 21.05 -44.67
CA GLY A 552 -23.95 21.77 -45.56
C GLY A 552 -23.74 21.38 -47.02
N THR A 553 -24.86 21.28 -47.72
CA THR A 553 -25.04 20.90 -49.12
C THR A 553 -24.19 21.69 -50.12
N THR A 554 -23.49 20.99 -51.03
CA THR A 554 -23.66 21.16 -52.49
C THR A 554 -23.26 19.89 -53.27
N SER A 555 -24.17 19.48 -54.16
CA SER A 555 -24.03 18.52 -55.28
C SER A 555 -24.26 17.02 -55.01
N LEU A 556 -25.06 16.43 -55.91
CA LEU A 556 -25.45 15.03 -55.97
C LEU A 556 -24.23 14.10 -56.14
N GLY A 557 -24.03 13.23 -55.16
CA GLY A 557 -23.16 12.07 -55.24
C GLY A 557 -23.61 11.05 -54.20
N THR A 558 -23.98 9.85 -54.64
CA THR A 558 -24.38 8.73 -53.79
C THR A 558 -23.21 8.30 -52.91
N GLY A 559 -23.34 8.53 -51.61
CA GLY A 559 -22.40 8.07 -50.58
C GLY A 559 -22.36 9.01 -49.39
N ALA A 560 -23.35 8.93 -48.49
CA ALA A 560 -23.24 9.58 -47.18
C ALA A 560 -22.11 8.90 -46.40
N SER A 561 -20.95 9.56 -46.33
CA SER A 561 -19.88 9.13 -45.42
C SER A 561 -20.35 9.38 -44.00
N ALA A 562 -20.52 8.32 -43.22
CA ALA A 562 -20.85 8.44 -41.80
C ALA A 562 -19.68 9.09 -41.07
N VAL A 563 -19.85 10.36 -40.69
CA VAL A 563 -18.87 11.07 -39.85
C VAL A 563 -19.08 10.59 -38.43
N CYS A 564 -18.07 9.92 -37.87
CA CYS A 564 -18.09 9.57 -36.46
C CYS A 564 -18.17 10.83 -35.61
N PRO A 565 -19.05 10.90 -34.60
CA PRO A 565 -19.04 12.01 -33.68
C PRO A 565 -17.69 12.05 -32.98
N THR A 566 -16.84 12.96 -33.44
CA THR A 566 -15.59 13.35 -32.79
C THR A 566 -15.89 14.55 -31.91
N LEU A 567 -15.17 14.65 -30.80
CA LEU A 567 -15.24 15.81 -29.92
C LEU A 567 -14.82 17.05 -30.73
N THR A 568 -15.77 17.94 -31.04
CA THR A 568 -15.43 19.30 -31.46
C THR A 568 -15.05 20.09 -30.21
N SER A 569 -13.76 20.20 -29.91
CA SER A 569 -13.29 21.23 -28.98
C SER A 569 -13.65 22.60 -29.57
N PRO A 570 -14.26 23.52 -28.80
CA PRO A 570 -14.44 24.88 -29.28
C PRO A 570 -13.04 25.51 -29.40
N SER A 571 -12.69 25.94 -30.61
CA SER A 571 -11.54 26.80 -30.87
C SER A 571 -11.82 28.20 -30.33
N THR A 572 -11.73 28.40 -29.02
CA THR A 572 -11.71 29.75 -28.44
C THR A 572 -10.30 30.30 -28.50
N SER A 573 -10.02 31.00 -29.60
CA SER A 573 -9.01 32.06 -29.62
C SER A 573 -9.52 33.21 -28.75
N SER A 574 -9.13 33.24 -27.48
CA SER A 574 -9.09 34.50 -26.72
C SER A 574 -8.14 34.35 -25.54
N SER A 575 -7.03 35.08 -25.64
CA SER A 575 -6.20 35.47 -24.52
C SER A 575 -7.02 36.36 -23.59
N SER A 576 -7.41 35.86 -22.42
CA SER A 576 -7.70 36.73 -21.28
C SER A 576 -7.24 36.06 -20.00
N SER A 577 -6.30 36.73 -19.37
CA SER A 577 -5.68 36.40 -18.10
C SER A 577 -6.71 36.42 -16.97
N TYR A 578 -6.91 35.29 -16.30
CA TYR A 578 -7.38 35.25 -14.92
C TYR A 578 -6.30 34.64 -14.04
N SER A 579 -5.86 35.45 -13.08
CA SER A 579 -4.94 35.10 -12.00
C SER A 579 -5.73 34.41 -10.89
N SER A 580 -5.44 33.14 -10.66
CA SER A 580 -5.55 32.51 -9.35
C SER A 580 -4.49 31.42 -9.26
N THR A 581 -3.55 31.65 -8.35
CA THR A 581 -2.31 30.89 -8.12
C THR A 581 -2.57 29.53 -7.48
N SER A 582 -2.42 28.47 -8.27
CA SER A 582 -1.77 27.20 -7.87
C SER A 582 -1.59 26.32 -9.11
N THR A 583 -0.59 26.64 -9.93
CA THR A 583 -0.11 25.72 -10.97
C THR A 583 0.51 24.49 -10.32
N ILE A 584 -0.24 23.39 -10.27
CA ILE A 584 0.33 22.05 -10.05
C ILE A 584 1.04 21.67 -11.35
N GLN A 585 2.37 21.66 -11.31
CA GLN A 585 3.22 21.27 -12.43
C GLN A 585 3.18 19.75 -12.62
N PRO A 586 3.26 19.23 -13.86
CA PRO A 586 3.45 17.80 -14.11
C PRO A 586 4.78 17.37 -13.52
N VAL A 587 4.75 16.31 -12.71
CA VAL A 587 5.86 15.88 -11.88
C VAL A 587 6.55 14.72 -12.64
N PRO A 588 7.80 14.87 -13.15
CA PRO A 588 8.64 13.73 -13.57
C PRO A 588 9.10 12.96 -12.33
N ASN A 589 9.89 11.87 -12.43
CA ASN A 589 10.51 11.28 -11.24
C ASN A 589 11.20 12.43 -10.51
N THR A 590 10.59 12.92 -9.43
CA THR A 590 10.97 14.23 -8.92
C THR A 590 11.89 13.96 -7.78
N THR A 591 13.16 14.04 -8.12
CA THR A 591 14.19 14.27 -7.13
C THR A 591 13.94 15.65 -6.55
N HIS A 592 13.39 15.69 -5.34
CA HIS A 592 13.20 16.91 -4.59
C HIS A 592 14.50 17.24 -3.88
N VAL A 593 15.07 18.42 -4.14
CA VAL A 593 16.20 18.97 -3.39
C VAL A 593 15.68 20.16 -2.59
N ILE A 594 15.74 20.08 -1.26
CA ILE A 594 15.49 21.25 -0.42
C ILE A 594 16.81 22.00 -0.27
N ALA A 595 16.87 23.21 -0.85
CA ALA A 595 18.04 24.06 -0.69
C ALA A 595 18.27 24.31 0.81
N SER A 596 19.44 23.93 1.32
CA SER A 596 19.85 24.31 2.67
C SER A 596 19.83 25.84 2.73
N SER A 597 19.17 26.41 3.74
CA SER A 597 19.17 27.85 3.91
C SER A 597 20.61 28.31 4.08
N SER A 598 21.21 28.90 3.05
CA SER A 598 22.40 29.71 3.23
C SER A 598 22.02 30.75 4.27
N THR A 599 22.72 30.81 5.39
CA THR A 599 22.69 31.96 6.29
C THR A 599 23.01 33.18 5.43
N ALA A 600 21.95 33.87 4.99
CA ALA A 600 22.07 35.18 4.41
C ALA A 600 22.62 36.06 5.52
N THR A 601 23.92 36.33 5.48
CA THR A 601 24.54 37.47 6.16
C THR A 601 24.00 38.75 5.51
N GLY A 602 22.72 39.01 5.72
CA GLY A 602 22.12 40.32 5.54
C GLY A 602 22.66 41.19 6.65
N ALA A 603 23.60 42.08 6.31
CA ALA A 603 24.05 43.14 7.19
C ALA A 603 22.86 44.06 7.52
N PHE A 604 22.18 43.78 8.62
CA PHE A 604 21.28 44.72 9.26
C PHE A 604 22.12 45.68 10.10
N SER A 605 22.25 46.92 9.62
CA SER A 605 22.77 48.04 10.42
C SER A 605 21.72 48.40 11.47
N PHE A 606 22.00 48.06 12.73
CA PHE A 606 21.23 48.56 13.87
C PHE A 606 21.87 49.85 14.39
N GLY A 607 21.08 50.92 14.32
CA GLY A 607 21.38 52.19 14.98
C GLY A 607 21.44 52.02 16.49
N SER A 608 22.44 52.67 17.07
CA SER A 608 22.74 52.73 18.50
C SER A 608 21.56 53.23 19.34
N GLY A 609 21.16 52.44 20.33
CA GLY A 609 20.29 52.85 21.43
C GLY A 609 20.74 52.16 22.71
N SER A 610 21.41 52.91 23.58
CA SER A 610 21.93 52.50 24.88
C SER A 610 20.82 52.28 25.92
N ALA A 611 20.85 51.17 26.64
CA ALA A 611 20.46 51.10 28.06
C ALA A 611 21.06 49.85 28.72
N THR A 612 21.46 50.05 29.96
CA THR A 612 22.38 49.28 30.82
C THR A 612 21.70 48.22 31.70
N GLU A 613 22.49 47.18 32.04
CA GLU A 613 22.48 46.33 33.26
C GLU A 613 21.27 45.41 33.52
N THR A 614 21.34 44.19 34.07
CA THR A 614 22.38 43.33 34.70
C THR A 614 21.80 41.91 34.83
N GLY A 615 22.63 40.85 34.78
CA GLY A 615 22.19 39.50 35.18
C GLY A 615 23.04 38.35 34.64
N VAL A 616 24.01 37.91 35.44
CA VAL A 616 25.08 36.92 35.19
C VAL A 616 24.55 35.48 35.05
N PHE A 617 25.12 34.67 34.12
CA PHE A 617 25.63 33.31 34.37
C PHE A 617 26.66 32.91 33.31
N SER A 618 27.75 32.30 33.78
CA SER A 618 29.01 32.04 33.07
C SER A 618 29.18 30.54 32.82
N PHE A 619 29.68 30.15 31.63
CA PHE A 619 30.49 28.94 31.46
C PHE A 619 31.60 29.21 30.44
N GLY A 620 32.83 29.06 30.91
CA GLY A 620 34.05 29.25 30.13
C GLY A 620 34.39 28.03 29.27
N SER A 621 34.81 28.32 28.05
CA SER A 621 35.46 27.42 27.11
C SER A 621 36.98 27.37 27.35
N SER A 622 37.61 26.22 27.12
CA SER A 622 39.02 26.18 26.70
C SER A 622 39.23 25.07 25.66
N SER A 623 39.64 25.53 24.47
CA SER A 623 40.09 24.77 23.31
C SER A 623 41.62 24.67 23.26
N ALA A 624 42.15 23.59 22.67
CA ALA A 624 43.37 23.52 21.83
C ALA A 624 43.54 22.05 21.36
N SER A 625 43.42 21.66 20.09
CA SER A 625 44.15 21.95 18.83
C SER A 625 45.53 21.29 18.70
N ASN A 626 45.67 20.36 17.73
CA ASN A 626 46.75 20.26 16.72
C ASN A 626 46.57 18.98 15.88
N THR A 627 46.18 19.02 14.60
CA THR A 627 46.95 19.27 13.35
C THR A 627 47.92 18.16 12.93
N GLY A 628 47.72 17.65 11.70
CA GLY A 628 48.72 16.89 10.93
C GLY A 628 48.13 16.29 9.64
N ALA A 629 48.33 16.97 8.51
CA ALA A 629 47.97 16.55 7.16
C ALA A 629 48.92 15.48 6.59
N PHE A 630 48.51 14.72 5.55
CA PHE A 630 49.24 14.54 4.28
C PHE A 630 48.46 13.67 3.27
N SER A 631 48.69 13.95 1.99
CA SER A 631 48.03 13.44 0.78
C SER A 631 48.90 12.40 0.04
N PHE A 632 48.30 11.42 -0.63
CA PHE A 632 48.84 10.70 -1.81
C PHE A 632 47.63 10.23 -2.66
N GLY A 633 47.59 10.22 -3.99
CA GLY A 633 48.65 10.11 -4.99
C GLY A 633 48.51 8.76 -5.72
N SER A 634 48.06 8.79 -6.98
CA SER A 634 47.78 7.67 -7.89
C SER A 634 48.94 6.72 -8.17
N GLY A 635 48.66 5.43 -8.42
CA GLY A 635 49.61 4.49 -9.03
C GLY A 635 49.08 3.06 -9.22
N SER A 636 48.99 2.63 -10.48
CA SER A 636 48.69 1.27 -10.95
C SER A 636 49.91 0.32 -10.82
N ALA A 637 49.70 -0.94 -10.43
CA ALA A 637 50.54 -2.07 -10.85
C ALA A 637 49.88 -3.42 -10.58
N SER A 638 49.86 -4.27 -11.61
CA SER A 638 49.52 -5.69 -11.61
C SER A 638 50.64 -6.57 -11.05
N ALA A 639 50.32 -7.64 -10.32
CA ALA A 639 51.21 -8.80 -10.18
C ALA A 639 50.43 -10.10 -9.94
N THR A 640 50.70 -11.07 -10.81
CA THR A 640 50.28 -12.47 -10.84
C THR A 640 51.06 -13.33 -9.84
N GLY A 641 50.43 -14.36 -9.25
CA GLY A 641 51.14 -15.47 -8.57
C GLY A 641 50.20 -16.46 -7.86
N PRO A 642 50.27 -17.78 -8.13
CA PRO A 642 49.29 -18.76 -7.64
C PRO A 642 49.70 -19.42 -6.32
N PHE A 643 48.71 -19.77 -5.48
CA PHE A 643 48.91 -20.60 -4.28
C PHE A 643 48.32 -22.00 -4.48
N SER A 644 49.16 -23.01 -4.21
CA SER A 644 48.89 -24.44 -4.26
C SER A 644 48.36 -24.93 -2.90
N PHE A 645 47.38 -25.83 -2.93
CA PHE A 645 46.80 -26.49 -1.75
C PHE A 645 47.64 -27.69 -1.31
N GLY A 646 48.03 -27.71 -0.03
CA GLY A 646 48.57 -28.87 0.66
C GLY A 646 47.48 -29.63 1.42
N SER A 647 47.32 -30.90 1.11
CA SER A 647 46.48 -31.87 1.83
C SER A 647 47.14 -32.35 3.12
N GLY A 648 46.45 -32.27 4.24
CA GLY A 648 46.84 -32.87 5.52
C GLY A 648 45.68 -33.69 6.11
N SER A 649 45.93 -34.96 6.39
CA SER A 649 45.04 -35.96 6.95
C SER A 649 45.33 -36.20 8.44
N ALA A 650 44.28 -36.44 9.25
CA ALA A 650 44.26 -37.25 10.49
C ALA A 650 42.84 -37.22 11.12
N SER A 651 42.04 -38.29 11.01
CA SER A 651 41.70 -39.28 12.06
C SER A 651 40.98 -38.68 13.29
N ALA A 652 39.67 -38.88 13.49
CA ALA A 652 38.97 -40.07 13.98
C ALA A 652 38.57 -39.95 15.47
N SER A 653 37.26 -39.90 15.72
CA SER A 653 36.62 -40.39 16.96
C SER A 653 35.15 -40.65 16.66
N GLN A 654 34.80 -41.93 16.54
CA GLN A 654 33.46 -42.44 16.33
C GLN A 654 33.07 -43.20 17.60
N LYS A 655 32.02 -42.77 18.30
CA LYS A 655 31.38 -43.53 19.38
C LYS A 655 30.03 -44.04 18.89
N MET A 656 29.86 -45.35 18.99
CA MET A 656 28.69 -46.12 18.57
C MET A 656 27.55 -46.09 19.61
N ARG A 657 26.33 -46.02 19.05
CA ARG A 657 25.11 -46.80 19.32
C ARG A 657 24.47 -46.79 20.72
N GLY A 658 23.18 -46.47 20.71
CA GLY A 658 22.13 -47.12 21.50
C GLY A 658 20.79 -46.95 20.77
N ALA A 659 20.21 -48.05 20.31
CA ALA A 659 18.89 -48.10 19.69
C ALA A 659 17.84 -48.39 20.76
N PHE A 660 16.76 -47.60 20.78
CA PHE A 660 15.35 -48.00 20.92
C PHE A 660 14.47 -46.82 20.55
#